data_AF-A0A5P6VLT6-F1
#
_entry.id   AF-A0A5P6VLT6-F1
#
_cell.length_a   1.000
_cell.length_b   1.000
_cell.length_c   1.000
_cell.angle_alpha   90.00
_cell.angle_beta   90.00
_cell.angle_gamma   90.00
#
_symmetry.space_group_name_H-M   'P 1'
#
loop_
_entity.id
_entity.type
_entity.pdbx_description
1 polymer ?
#
loop_
_entity_poly.entity_id
_entity_poly.type
_entity_poly.pdbx_seq_one_letter_code
_entity_poly.pdbx_strand_id
1 'polypeptide(L)'
;MIKKIPTLHKMLALFLALILFASTSFGVYAEGDGGALPDETTTENTGGNSSGETKQEVDTADESTGQTGESATGESKEVVEENGDTSGNSNDSDTNSKDNITEEDNKEKAEADSEKTDSDASIDDAEKEDSKKADSKEEDSKEEDSKVEDSKEKDSKEKDSEKDESDEDYSKKDDAELDEEKDEDSDEIEEQKQEDKSFEKSVGDYKVSVFVEADTFEKDTFEFTASEYQMTEAQEQALKEAYSIKRFDEDELVAIDMTFTLDGEVVQPKKNVEVKVTSLGFTPDAVAHFPEEGSIEKETFTAEGGVVTYDASSFSPFVLFSAPEPEATSGGVLYGSKGSSGKSPYGYAETDEEHLAGVSTIAEAYDPDRYAVKLIRVNSEEKHFSNIAPSDTSDNPADWHYYIYSSENDDTFKFHFEAPENYYINYVGLGKVSLPLSADNIPTVENRKYTPVDYARTFDVELTLKKMGGSYAANYVVVCLNPIPVQFDDNAETTIVNGAQFINYENDTTAFGDSFLFTDGKQYDGTSNYVYYNQVWQGLASSTYDTENGIFNLKDTSGKNPIPTYKSYKDNESAYDYISDYQSNVGVQFRKDMDGYWTIDSDSTRYEIKDNVLVPTEGERQFRPFGETNHYAMVLPMTFTVNSTGKDDNGNDMIFRFSGDDDVYVYVDGKLVLDLGGIHDAIKGQINFQSGDILIQGDYDTQMTSSVDGSVYKKMDMDCQNLYTTLGTTLSGFANDEHKLTVIYFERGKNLSNCRISYNFNRDEEPPKTGKLNIIKTLLKFVKPLGKATFVFEVSYRYASTDYSYVFSYEFDEAGTKNDLLIDVPAGIEVTVKEVYEGASYKSVGDTLQKVSVDADETKTVKFVNTYDGRTNIGTSMKNVFSRIVDQVVEQFGDLIDSTVEFVFNKDKSFKDTEGGAQ
;
A
#
# COMPACT_ATOMS: atom_id res chain seq x y z
N MET A 1 -12.56 25.85 31.02
CA MET A 1 -13.71 26.80 31.05
C MET A 1 -14.10 27.00 29.59
N ILE A 2 -15.37 26.93 29.18
CA ILE A 2 -16.35 28.02 29.25
C ILE A 2 -17.78 27.45 29.46
N LYS A 3 -18.60 28.12 30.28
CA LYS A 3 -20.06 27.92 30.32
C LYS A 3 -20.73 29.29 30.14
N LYS A 4 -21.43 29.51 29.01
CA LYS A 4 -22.60 30.41 28.77
C LYS A 4 -22.65 30.96 27.33
N ILE A 5 -23.45 30.35 26.45
CA ILE A 5 -24.21 31.07 25.41
C ILE A 5 -25.74 30.70 25.33
N PRO A 6 -26.46 30.22 26.38
CA PRO A 6 -27.93 30.16 26.35
C PRO A 6 -28.65 31.53 26.22
N THR A 7 -27.90 32.63 26.26
CA THR A 7 -28.42 34.00 26.26
C THR A 7 -28.64 34.58 24.88
N LEU A 8 -27.91 34.15 23.85
CA LEU A 8 -28.01 34.77 22.51
C LEU A 8 -29.35 34.44 21.83
N HIS A 9 -29.74 33.15 21.80
CA HIS A 9 -31.06 32.72 21.32
C HIS A 9 -32.22 33.36 22.11
N LYS A 10 -32.05 33.57 23.42
CA LYS A 10 -33.04 34.27 24.25
C LYS A 10 -33.10 35.78 23.98
N MET A 11 -31.99 36.42 23.65
CA MET A 11 -32.00 37.81 23.15
C MET A 11 -32.68 37.89 21.78
N LEU A 12 -32.37 36.98 20.85
CA LEU A 12 -32.96 36.99 19.50
C LEU A 12 -34.48 36.82 19.54
N ALA A 13 -34.98 35.85 20.32
CA ALA A 13 -36.41 35.66 20.54
C ALA A 13 -37.08 36.88 21.21
N LEU A 14 -36.39 37.54 22.16
CA LEU A 14 -36.87 38.78 22.78
C LEU A 14 -36.88 39.96 21.78
N PHE A 15 -35.92 40.01 20.85
CA PHE A 15 -35.83 41.02 19.81
C PHE A 15 -36.97 40.88 18.79
N LEU A 16 -37.26 39.66 18.31
CA LEU A 16 -38.45 39.40 17.49
C LEU A 16 -39.74 39.75 18.24
N ALA A 17 -39.85 39.43 19.54
CA ALA A 17 -41.00 39.80 20.34
C ALA A 17 -41.16 41.33 20.47
N LEU A 18 -40.06 42.09 20.63
CA LEU A 18 -40.13 43.56 20.64
C LEU A 18 -40.56 44.14 19.28
N ILE A 19 -40.05 43.60 18.17
CA ILE A 19 -40.43 44.05 16.82
C ILE A 19 -41.93 43.82 16.57
N LEU A 20 -42.48 42.70 17.05
CA LEU A 20 -43.92 42.40 16.99
C LEU A 20 -44.77 43.27 17.94
N PHE A 21 -44.18 43.85 18.99
CA PHE A 21 -44.85 44.79 19.90
C PHE A 21 -44.79 46.25 19.42
N ALA A 22 -43.78 46.62 18.64
CA ALA A 22 -43.55 48.01 18.21
C ALA A 22 -44.43 48.46 17.03
N SER A 23 -45.09 47.54 16.32
CA SER A 23 -45.82 47.82 15.08
C SER A 23 -47.25 48.34 15.26
N THR A 24 -47.77 48.41 16.50
CA THR A 24 -49.20 48.70 16.76
C THR A 24 -49.49 50.00 17.51
N SER A 25 -48.90 51.13 17.09
CA SER A 25 -49.46 52.45 17.46
C SER A 25 -48.98 53.62 16.57
N PHE A 26 -49.77 54.00 15.56
CA PHE A 26 -50.03 55.41 15.24
C PHE A 26 -51.41 55.54 14.57
N GLY A 27 -52.27 56.41 15.11
CA GLY A 27 -53.60 56.68 14.57
C GLY A 27 -53.60 57.85 13.60
N VAL A 28 -54.48 57.80 12.59
CA VAL A 28 -54.68 58.92 11.66
C VAL A 28 -55.39 60.09 12.37
N TYR A 29 -54.86 61.30 12.18
CA TYR A 29 -55.63 62.54 12.30
C TYR A 29 -55.30 63.44 11.11
N ALA A 30 -56.22 64.32 10.72
CA ALA A 30 -56.15 65.06 9.46
C ALA A 30 -56.35 66.58 9.64
N GLU A 31 -56.05 67.30 8.55
CA GLU A 31 -56.21 68.75 8.32
C GLU A 31 -55.27 69.70 9.08
N GLY A 32 -54.65 70.61 8.33
CA GLY A 32 -53.71 71.64 8.78
C GLY A 32 -52.98 72.27 7.59
N ASP A 33 -53.36 73.49 7.21
CA ASP A 33 -52.89 74.20 6.01
C ASP A 33 -51.58 74.99 6.24
N GLY A 34 -50.84 75.26 5.15
CA GLY A 34 -49.92 76.41 5.09
C GLY A 34 -48.39 76.18 5.08
N GLY A 35 -47.81 76.00 3.88
CA GLY A 35 -46.76 76.92 3.40
C GLY A 35 -45.25 76.65 3.65
N ALA A 36 -44.51 76.66 2.52
CA ALA A 36 -43.12 77.12 2.33
C ALA A 36 -41.91 76.29 2.81
N LEU A 37 -41.06 75.97 1.82
CA LEU A 37 -39.61 75.67 1.87
C LEU A 37 -38.81 76.99 2.12
N PRO A 38 -37.45 77.02 2.37
CA PRO A 38 -36.46 76.04 1.88
C PRO A 38 -35.17 75.74 2.72
N ASP A 39 -34.47 74.69 2.27
CA ASP A 39 -33.01 74.50 2.05
C ASP A 39 -31.89 74.66 3.12
N GLU A 40 -30.80 73.94 2.78
CA GLU A 40 -29.36 74.09 3.11
C GLU A 40 -28.78 73.73 4.52
N THR A 41 -28.18 72.53 4.57
CA THR A 41 -26.78 72.18 4.94
C THR A 41 -26.04 72.72 6.19
N THR A 42 -25.12 71.87 6.68
CA THR A 42 -24.00 72.13 7.64
C THR A 42 -24.40 72.46 9.10
N THR A 43 -23.59 72.19 10.14
CA THR A 43 -22.20 71.69 10.23
C THR A 43 -21.98 70.76 11.44
N GLU A 44 -20.73 70.40 11.72
CA GLU A 44 -20.25 69.49 12.76
C GLU A 44 -20.58 69.87 14.22
N ASN A 45 -21.06 68.87 14.96
CA ASN A 45 -20.45 68.32 16.18
C ASN A 45 -19.72 69.28 17.16
N THR A 46 -20.20 69.39 18.41
CA THR A 46 -19.35 69.78 19.55
C THR A 46 -19.87 69.32 20.93
N GLY A 47 -19.09 68.47 21.61
CA GLY A 47 -18.73 68.62 23.03
C GLY A 47 -19.72 68.22 24.14
N GLY A 48 -19.25 67.37 25.06
CA GLY A 48 -19.80 67.20 26.42
C GLY A 48 -19.77 65.74 26.92
N ASN A 49 -19.38 65.43 28.16
CA ASN A 49 -18.90 66.31 29.25
C ASN A 49 -18.20 65.49 30.37
N SER A 50 -17.22 66.09 31.07
CA SER A 50 -16.79 65.82 32.48
C SER A 50 -16.32 64.41 32.91
N SER A 51 -15.45 64.20 33.91
CA SER A 51 -14.45 65.01 34.66
C SER A 51 -13.66 64.06 35.59
N GLY A 52 -12.45 64.35 36.11
CA GLY A 52 -11.59 65.52 35.98
C GLY A 52 -10.27 65.38 36.77
N GLU A 53 -9.52 66.50 36.86
CA GLU A 53 -8.25 66.84 37.55
C GLU A 53 -7.76 65.94 38.73
N THR A 54 -6.45 65.80 39.03
CA THR A 54 -5.33 66.80 39.07
C THR A 54 -3.96 66.19 38.67
N LYS A 55 -3.08 66.91 37.94
CA LYS A 55 -1.88 67.71 38.38
C LYS A 55 -0.84 66.93 39.22
N GLN A 56 0.48 67.12 39.07
CA GLN A 56 1.21 68.37 38.77
C GLN A 56 2.65 68.17 38.21
N GLU A 57 3.04 69.04 37.26
CA GLU A 57 4.39 69.51 36.79
C GLU A 57 5.55 68.51 36.45
N VAL A 58 6.38 68.66 35.39
CA VAL A 58 6.94 69.82 34.60
C VAL A 58 8.15 70.47 35.33
N ASP A 59 9.24 70.95 34.71
CA ASP A 59 9.63 71.15 33.28
C ASP A 59 10.95 70.35 32.97
N THR A 60 11.82 70.55 31.97
CA THR A 60 12.04 71.60 30.92
C THR A 60 12.70 70.98 29.67
N ALA A 61 12.79 71.74 28.57
CA ALA A 61 13.69 71.48 27.43
C ALA A 61 14.53 72.73 27.08
N ASP A 62 15.73 72.56 26.50
CA ASP A 62 16.51 73.64 25.84
C ASP A 62 17.53 73.06 24.82
N GLU A 63 18.12 73.91 23.98
CA GLU A 63 18.89 73.57 22.78
C GLU A 63 20.40 73.30 22.99
N SER A 64 21.06 72.62 22.02
CA SER A 64 22.22 73.16 21.25
C SER A 64 23.37 72.17 20.87
N THR A 65 23.70 72.19 19.57
CA THR A 65 25.03 72.08 18.91
C THR A 65 26.17 71.14 19.38
N GLY A 66 26.66 70.31 18.44
CA GLY A 66 28.07 69.90 18.30
C GLY A 66 28.47 68.53 18.88
N GLN A 67 29.60 67.89 18.48
CA GLN A 67 30.55 68.14 17.38
C GLN A 67 31.46 66.90 17.15
N THR A 68 32.13 66.81 15.99
CA THR A 68 33.27 65.89 15.64
C THR A 68 32.96 64.40 15.40
N GLY A 69 33.63 63.70 14.47
CA GLY A 69 34.61 64.22 13.48
C GLY A 69 35.16 63.18 12.47
N GLU A 70 35.73 63.72 11.38
CA GLU A 70 36.76 63.21 10.43
C GLU A 70 36.56 61.82 9.73
N SER A 71 36.65 61.63 8.39
CA SER A 71 37.49 62.17 7.28
C SER A 71 38.79 61.37 7.04
N ALA A 72 39.20 60.95 5.84
CA ALA A 72 38.56 60.86 4.49
C ALA A 72 39.46 60.10 3.48
N THR A 73 38.94 59.80 2.27
CA THR A 73 39.66 59.46 0.99
C THR A 73 40.49 58.15 0.95
N GLY A 74 40.79 57.54 -0.21
CA GLY A 74 40.55 57.94 -1.61
C GLY A 74 40.75 56.79 -2.63
N GLU A 75 40.84 57.11 -3.93
CA GLU A 75 40.70 56.18 -5.07
C GLU A 75 41.97 55.38 -5.49
N SER A 76 41.75 54.34 -6.32
CA SER A 76 42.44 54.04 -7.61
C SER A 76 43.05 52.63 -7.79
N LYS A 77 43.65 52.38 -8.97
CA LYS A 77 43.71 51.10 -9.69
C LYS A 77 45.06 50.35 -9.63
N GLU A 78 44.98 49.07 -10.01
CA GLU A 78 45.90 48.32 -10.92
C GLU A 78 47.20 47.66 -10.40
N VAL A 79 47.40 46.42 -10.89
CA VAL A 79 48.65 45.81 -11.42
C VAL A 79 49.62 45.02 -10.49
N VAL A 80 49.44 43.68 -10.51
CA VAL A 80 50.41 42.62 -10.91
C VAL A 80 51.57 42.15 -9.98
N GLU A 81 51.92 40.85 -10.13
CA GLU A 81 53.15 40.10 -9.72
C GLU A 81 53.42 39.84 -8.20
N GLU A 82 53.93 38.67 -7.74
CA GLU A 82 53.96 37.29 -8.29
C GLU A 82 54.54 36.24 -7.28
N ASN A 83 54.51 34.96 -7.68
CA ASN A 83 55.41 33.83 -7.36
C ASN A 83 55.32 33.02 -6.03
N GLY A 84 55.49 31.68 -6.18
CA GLY A 84 55.57 30.64 -5.13
C GLY A 84 54.31 29.78 -5.02
N ASP A 85 53.97 28.83 -5.91
CA ASP A 85 54.76 27.83 -6.67
C ASP A 85 55.39 26.73 -5.77
N THR A 86 55.37 25.41 -6.04
CA THR A 86 54.82 24.50 -7.10
C THR A 86 54.20 23.25 -6.36
N SER A 87 53.50 22.22 -6.86
CA SER A 87 52.87 21.71 -8.12
C SER A 87 52.01 20.46 -7.73
N GLY A 88 51.17 19.80 -8.57
CA GLY A 88 50.65 20.11 -9.91
C GLY A 88 50.11 18.86 -10.68
N ASN A 89 49.37 19.11 -11.78
CA ASN A 89 49.03 18.21 -12.92
C ASN A 89 48.08 17.00 -12.70
N SER A 90 47.27 16.52 -13.67
CA SER A 90 46.88 16.98 -15.05
C SER A 90 45.83 15.99 -15.63
N ASN A 91 44.99 16.26 -16.64
CA ASN A 91 44.64 17.44 -17.46
C ASN A 91 43.30 17.19 -18.21
N ASP A 92 42.61 18.25 -18.65
CA ASP A 92 41.57 18.21 -19.70
C ASP A 92 42.13 17.96 -21.12
N SER A 93 41.25 17.68 -22.11
CA SER A 93 41.00 18.62 -23.24
C SER A 93 40.03 18.12 -24.35
N ASP A 94 38.88 18.80 -24.45
CA ASP A 94 38.34 19.51 -25.64
C ASP A 94 37.87 18.86 -26.98
N THR A 95 36.81 19.50 -27.51
CA THR A 95 36.33 19.60 -28.93
C THR A 95 35.76 18.34 -29.61
N ASN A 96 34.84 18.40 -30.59
CA ASN A 96 34.14 19.49 -31.31
C ASN A 96 32.73 18.96 -31.69
N SER A 97 31.66 19.72 -31.93
CA SER A 97 31.49 20.79 -32.93
C SER A 97 30.19 21.57 -32.69
N LYS A 98 30.04 22.72 -33.35
CA LYS A 98 28.77 23.46 -33.47
C LYS A 98 28.10 23.16 -34.81
N ASP A 99 26.78 23.36 -34.88
CA ASP A 99 26.15 24.11 -35.98
C ASP A 99 24.86 24.80 -35.50
N ASN A 100 24.44 25.87 -36.17
CA ASN A 100 23.21 26.64 -35.86
C ASN A 100 22.13 26.35 -36.92
N ILE A 101 20.84 26.60 -36.63
CA ILE A 101 19.94 27.54 -37.38
C ILE A 101 18.44 27.36 -37.01
N THR A 102 17.85 28.47 -36.53
CA THR A 102 16.42 28.93 -36.54
C THR A 102 15.23 28.00 -36.28
N GLU A 103 14.31 28.49 -35.45
CA GLU A 103 12.87 28.29 -35.57
C GLU A 103 12.31 28.98 -36.83
N GLU A 104 11.38 28.34 -37.56
CA GLU A 104 10.12 28.98 -38.05
C GLU A 104 9.17 27.92 -38.67
N ASP A 105 7.88 28.25 -38.64
CA ASP A 105 6.71 27.42 -39.00
C ASP A 105 6.81 26.50 -40.24
N ASN A 106 6.10 25.35 -40.20
CA ASN A 106 4.92 25.16 -41.07
C ASN A 106 3.97 24.03 -40.62
N LYS A 107 2.68 24.22 -40.90
CA LYS A 107 1.66 23.14 -40.89
C LYS A 107 1.70 22.38 -42.22
N GLU A 108 1.43 21.08 -42.20
CA GLU A 108 0.33 20.53 -43.01
C GLU A 108 -0.14 19.13 -42.58
N LYS A 109 -1.31 18.73 -43.11
CA LYS A 109 -2.01 17.47 -42.82
C LYS A 109 -1.23 16.22 -43.22
N ALA A 110 -1.47 15.14 -42.48
CA ALA A 110 -1.58 13.79 -43.06
C ALA A 110 -2.83 13.10 -42.49
N GLU A 111 -3.88 12.95 -43.31
CA GLU A 111 -5.00 12.04 -43.02
C GLU A 111 -4.62 10.64 -43.53
N ALA A 112 -4.93 9.60 -42.75
CA ALA A 112 -4.71 8.21 -43.15
C ALA A 112 -5.88 7.33 -42.66
N ASP A 113 -6.96 7.29 -43.43
CA ASP A 113 -7.99 6.26 -43.28
C ASP A 113 -7.39 4.86 -43.45
N SER A 114 -7.84 3.92 -42.61
CA SER A 114 -7.86 2.50 -42.98
C SER A 114 -9.06 1.81 -42.36
N GLU A 115 -10.15 1.72 -43.13
CA GLU A 115 -11.27 0.86 -42.83
C GLU A 115 -10.78 -0.59 -42.64
N LYS A 116 -11.20 -1.26 -41.58
CA LYS A 116 -11.17 -2.74 -41.52
C LYS A 116 -12.57 -3.26 -41.77
N THR A 117 -12.75 -3.91 -42.91
CA THR A 117 -14.01 -4.52 -43.34
C THR A 117 -14.22 -5.89 -42.68
N ASP A 118 -15.47 -6.21 -42.37
CA ASP A 118 -15.91 -7.54 -41.95
C ASP A 118 -15.60 -8.62 -43.00
N SER A 119 -15.42 -9.86 -42.54
CA SER A 119 -15.74 -11.04 -43.35
C SER A 119 -16.09 -12.24 -42.47
N ASP A 120 -17.33 -12.72 -42.62
CA ASP A 120 -17.83 -13.96 -42.02
C ASP A 120 -17.08 -15.20 -42.51
N ALA A 121 -16.97 -16.20 -41.62
CA ALA A 121 -16.73 -17.59 -41.99
C ALA A 121 -17.27 -18.55 -40.91
N SER A 122 -18.58 -18.81 -40.91
CA SER A 122 -19.20 -19.81 -40.04
C SER A 122 -19.03 -21.25 -40.56
N ILE A 123 -18.88 -22.20 -39.64
CA ILE A 123 -19.07 -23.65 -39.86
C ILE A 123 -19.79 -24.21 -38.62
N ASP A 124 -20.89 -24.92 -38.84
CA ASP A 124 -21.76 -25.51 -37.82
C ASP A 124 -21.43 -27.00 -37.51
N ASP A 125 -22.20 -27.55 -36.57
CA ASP A 125 -22.58 -28.97 -36.42
C ASP A 125 -21.63 -29.99 -35.72
N ALA A 126 -21.97 -30.24 -34.44
CA ALA A 126 -22.76 -31.43 -34.02
C ALA A 126 -22.13 -32.63 -33.25
N GLU A 127 -22.79 -32.92 -32.11
CA GLU A 127 -23.14 -34.23 -31.51
C GLU A 127 -22.08 -35.27 -31.02
N LYS A 128 -22.03 -35.39 -29.68
CA LYS A 128 -22.33 -36.61 -28.85
C LYS A 128 -21.34 -37.77 -28.63
N GLU A 129 -21.51 -38.34 -27.42
CA GLU A 129 -21.30 -39.76 -26.98
C GLU A 129 -19.86 -40.31 -26.97
N ASP A 130 -19.46 -41.23 -26.06
CA ASP A 130 -19.94 -41.66 -24.73
C ASP A 130 -18.78 -42.44 -24.02
N SER A 131 -19.05 -43.05 -22.87
CA SER A 131 -18.18 -43.87 -21.99
C SER A 131 -17.24 -43.03 -21.11
N LYS A 132 -17.33 -43.00 -19.76
CA LYS A 132 -17.83 -43.88 -18.67
C LYS A 132 -16.84 -44.93 -18.14
N LYS A 133 -16.55 -44.77 -16.83
CA LYS A 133 -16.14 -45.79 -15.84
C LYS A 133 -14.72 -46.38 -15.96
N ALA A 134 -14.11 -46.86 -14.86
CA ALA A 134 -14.70 -47.21 -13.55
C ALA A 134 -13.88 -46.80 -12.32
N ASP A 135 -14.62 -46.49 -11.23
CA ASP A 135 -14.46 -46.97 -9.85
C ASP A 135 -13.04 -46.86 -9.21
N SER A 136 -12.79 -45.92 -8.28
CA SER A 136 -13.06 -46.00 -6.81
C SER A 136 -12.05 -46.85 -6.03
N LYS A 137 -11.63 -46.50 -4.80
CA LYS A 137 -12.36 -45.77 -3.74
C LYS A 137 -11.46 -44.90 -2.83
N GLU A 138 -12.11 -44.06 -2.03
CA GLU A 138 -11.61 -43.57 -0.74
C GLU A 138 -11.45 -44.72 0.29
N GLU A 139 -10.64 -44.52 1.34
CA GLU A 139 -11.18 -44.36 2.70
C GLU A 139 -10.13 -43.77 3.67
N ASP A 140 -10.54 -42.66 4.31
CA ASP A 140 -9.87 -41.88 5.36
C ASP A 140 -9.68 -42.65 6.68
N SER A 141 -8.51 -42.51 7.33
CA SER A 141 -8.43 -42.58 8.80
C SER A 141 -7.14 -41.99 9.41
N LYS A 142 -7.26 -40.77 9.96
CA LYS A 142 -6.80 -40.30 11.30
C LYS A 142 -5.59 -40.98 11.98
N GLU A 143 -4.64 -40.16 12.43
CA GLU A 143 -3.78 -40.43 13.60
C GLU A 143 -4.30 -39.71 14.87
N GLU A 144 -3.93 -40.19 16.06
CA GLU A 144 -4.17 -39.56 17.38
C GLU A 144 -2.85 -39.34 18.13
N ASP A 145 -2.82 -38.35 19.02
CA ASP A 145 -1.65 -37.94 19.83
C ASP A 145 -0.91 -39.06 20.59
N SER A 146 0.42 -38.93 20.69
CA SER A 146 1.07 -39.01 22.02
C SER A 146 2.38 -38.24 22.11
N LYS A 147 2.55 -37.49 23.21
CA LYS A 147 3.73 -36.66 23.53
C LYS A 147 4.81 -37.44 24.31
N VAL A 148 6.05 -36.98 24.22
CA VAL A 148 7.05 -37.02 25.31
C VAL A 148 7.78 -35.66 25.37
N GLU A 149 8.27 -35.25 26.56
CA GLU A 149 8.77 -33.89 26.83
C GLU A 149 10.30 -33.80 27.09
N ASP A 150 10.83 -32.58 26.88
CA ASP A 150 12.13 -31.98 27.30
C ASP A 150 12.92 -32.65 28.46
N SER A 151 14.23 -32.84 28.26
CA SER A 151 15.22 -32.47 29.31
C SER A 151 16.64 -32.17 28.79
N LYS A 152 16.87 -30.89 28.47
CA LYS A 152 18.12 -30.08 28.61
C LYS A 152 19.52 -30.72 28.73
N GLU A 153 20.36 -30.24 27.80
CA GLU A 153 21.83 -30.18 27.73
C GLU A 153 22.56 -29.64 28.98
N LYS A 154 23.87 -29.94 29.09
CA LYS A 154 24.81 -29.09 29.84
C LYS A 154 26.26 -29.13 29.33
N ASP A 155 26.72 -27.96 28.90
CA ASP A 155 28.11 -27.57 28.59
C ASP A 155 29.17 -28.02 29.62
N SER A 156 30.39 -28.34 29.17
CA SER A 156 31.44 -27.30 29.07
C SER A 156 32.77 -27.77 28.45
N LYS A 157 33.45 -26.85 27.77
CA LYS A 157 34.78 -26.97 27.14
C LYS A 157 35.93 -27.15 28.14
N GLU A 158 37.04 -27.72 27.67
CA GLU A 158 38.37 -27.50 28.26
C GLU A 158 39.39 -27.11 27.17
N LYS A 159 40.52 -26.50 27.57
CA LYS A 159 41.56 -26.00 26.66
C LYS A 159 42.93 -26.00 27.37
N ASP A 160 44.01 -25.98 26.60
CA ASP A 160 45.40 -26.20 27.01
C ASP A 160 45.90 -25.34 28.19
N SER A 161 46.83 -25.88 29.01
CA SER A 161 48.27 -25.54 28.92
C SER A 161 49.16 -26.03 30.09
N GLU A 162 50.44 -26.28 29.78
CA GLU A 162 51.67 -26.23 30.64
C GLU A 162 51.77 -27.16 31.88
N LYS A 163 52.78 -28.06 31.98
CA LYS A 163 54.19 -27.87 32.44
C LYS A 163 54.33 -27.43 33.92
N ASP A 164 55.35 -27.85 34.69
CA ASP A 164 56.60 -28.62 34.46
C ASP A 164 57.06 -29.25 35.81
N GLU A 165 58.00 -30.22 35.79
CA GLU A 165 58.85 -30.71 36.93
C GLU A 165 58.12 -31.31 38.19
N SER A 166 58.60 -32.31 38.95
CA SER A 166 59.64 -33.37 38.84
C SER A 166 59.24 -34.52 39.84
N ASP A 167 59.97 -35.56 40.27
CA ASP A 167 61.41 -35.91 40.24
C ASP A 167 61.69 -37.42 40.55
N GLU A 168 62.98 -37.80 40.59
CA GLU A 168 63.69 -38.83 41.41
C GLU A 168 62.92 -39.77 42.39
N ASP A 169 63.29 -41.06 42.63
CA ASP A 169 64.38 -41.92 42.11
C ASP A 169 64.20 -43.45 42.49
N TYR A 170 65.04 -44.32 41.90
CA TYR A 170 65.60 -45.60 42.42
C TYR A 170 64.71 -46.78 42.93
N SER A 171 65.08 -48.06 42.73
CA SER A 171 66.17 -48.68 41.94
C SER A 171 66.12 -50.23 41.88
N LYS A 172 66.69 -50.84 40.81
CA LYS A 172 67.61 -52.02 40.80
C LYS A 172 67.04 -53.40 41.28
N LYS A 173 67.50 -54.59 40.83
CA LYS A 173 68.52 -55.02 39.85
C LYS A 173 68.42 -56.55 39.59
N ASP A 174 69.12 -57.04 38.56
CA ASP A 174 69.83 -58.35 38.45
C ASP A 174 69.04 -59.67 38.41
N ASP A 175 69.49 -60.75 37.75
CA ASP A 175 70.45 -60.97 36.64
C ASP A 175 70.34 -62.45 36.16
N ALA A 176 71.07 -62.82 35.08
CA ALA A 176 71.58 -64.17 34.75
C ALA A 176 70.61 -65.30 34.29
N GLU A 177 70.49 -65.47 32.96
CA GLU A 177 71.25 -66.47 32.17
C GLU A 177 71.62 -67.82 32.84
N LEU A 178 71.14 -68.98 32.31
CA LEU A 178 71.96 -70.04 31.65
C LEU A 178 71.28 -71.42 31.41
N ASP A 179 71.86 -72.11 30.41
CA ASP A 179 72.03 -73.57 30.19
C ASP A 179 70.92 -74.50 29.63
N GLU A 180 71.42 -75.54 28.96
CA GLU A 180 70.75 -76.54 28.11
C GLU A 180 70.46 -77.86 28.87
N GLU A 181 69.51 -78.66 28.36
CA GLU A 181 69.78 -80.10 28.12
C GLU A 181 68.78 -80.68 27.09
N LYS A 182 69.03 -81.90 26.58
CA LYS A 182 68.30 -82.56 25.49
C LYS A 182 67.64 -83.86 25.96
N ASP A 183 66.67 -84.37 25.21
CA ASP A 183 66.53 -85.82 24.98
C ASP A 183 65.67 -86.10 23.72
N GLU A 184 65.56 -87.38 23.32
CA GLU A 184 65.37 -87.82 21.93
C GLU A 184 63.92 -88.15 21.47
N ASP A 185 63.77 -88.17 20.14
CA ASP A 185 62.62 -88.36 19.24
C ASP A 185 61.41 -89.24 19.64
N SER A 186 60.23 -88.83 19.13
CA SER A 186 59.12 -89.72 18.75
C SER A 186 58.37 -89.16 17.53
N ASP A 187 58.17 -89.97 16.49
CA ASP A 187 57.78 -89.51 15.14
C ASP A 187 56.36 -88.92 14.99
N GLU A 188 56.27 -87.92 14.12
CA GLU A 188 55.17 -87.54 13.21
C GLU A 188 53.69 -87.65 13.69
N ILE A 189 53.11 -86.50 14.02
CA ILE A 189 52.09 -85.88 13.15
C ILE A 189 52.44 -84.39 13.00
N GLU A 190 52.78 -83.94 11.79
CA GLU A 190 52.93 -82.50 11.51
C GLU A 190 51.55 -81.87 11.28
N GLU A 191 51.00 -81.23 12.32
CA GLU A 191 50.04 -80.14 12.10
C GLU A 191 50.81 -78.93 11.57
N GLN A 192 50.63 -78.60 10.29
CA GLN A 192 51.17 -77.38 9.70
C GLN A 192 50.53 -76.18 10.40
N LYS A 193 51.32 -75.45 11.19
CA LYS A 193 50.90 -74.14 11.70
C LYS A 193 50.72 -73.20 10.52
N GLN A 194 49.58 -72.51 10.48
CA GLN A 194 49.47 -71.31 9.66
C GLN A 194 50.34 -70.21 10.29
N GLU A 195 50.93 -69.36 9.46
CA GLU A 195 51.71 -68.20 9.89
C GLU A 195 51.07 -66.90 9.36
N ASP A 196 51.19 -65.81 10.13
CA ASP A 196 50.67 -64.51 9.74
C ASP A 196 51.34 -64.01 8.45
N LYS A 197 50.54 -63.50 7.49
CA LYS A 197 50.99 -63.14 6.15
C LYS A 197 50.58 -61.73 5.75
N SER A 198 51.56 -60.96 5.30
CA SER A 198 51.34 -59.68 4.62
C SER A 198 51.44 -59.85 3.10
N PHE A 199 50.47 -59.32 2.37
CA PHE A 199 50.52 -59.17 0.92
C PHE A 199 50.50 -57.68 0.57
N GLU A 200 51.24 -57.26 -0.45
CA GLU A 200 51.21 -55.91 -1.01
C GLU A 200 50.98 -55.99 -2.53
N LYS A 201 50.08 -55.16 -3.06
CA LYS A 201 49.74 -55.09 -4.47
C LYS A 201 49.58 -53.64 -4.91
N SER A 202 50.36 -53.20 -5.91
CA SER A 202 50.08 -51.94 -6.61
C SER A 202 48.84 -52.10 -7.50
N VAL A 203 47.96 -51.11 -7.44
CA VAL A 203 46.70 -51.01 -8.19
C VAL A 203 46.58 -49.54 -8.59
N GLY A 204 46.53 -49.25 -9.90
CA GLY A 204 46.75 -47.89 -10.40
C GLY A 204 48.05 -47.27 -9.86
N ASP A 205 47.94 -46.03 -9.38
CA ASP A 205 49.03 -45.30 -8.70
C ASP A 205 49.10 -45.56 -7.17
N TYR A 206 48.12 -46.27 -6.59
CA TYR A 206 48.07 -46.60 -5.16
C TYR A 206 48.53 -48.04 -4.88
N LYS A 207 48.58 -48.41 -3.60
CA LYS A 207 48.88 -49.77 -3.14
C LYS A 207 47.85 -50.27 -2.15
N VAL A 208 47.42 -51.50 -2.34
CA VAL A 208 46.61 -52.28 -1.40
C VAL A 208 47.51 -53.26 -0.67
N SER A 209 47.55 -53.17 0.65
CA SER A 209 48.22 -54.15 1.51
C SER A 209 47.18 -54.85 2.39
N VAL A 210 47.34 -56.14 2.65
CA VAL A 210 46.45 -56.91 3.54
C VAL A 210 47.27 -57.74 4.53
N PHE A 211 46.88 -57.72 5.80
CA PHE A 211 47.48 -58.51 6.88
C PHE A 211 46.53 -59.62 7.32
N VAL A 212 46.89 -60.85 6.98
CA VAL A 212 46.11 -62.07 7.24
C VAL A 212 46.71 -62.79 8.44
N GLU A 213 45.99 -62.83 9.56
CA GLU A 213 46.39 -63.67 10.72
C GLU A 213 46.37 -65.16 10.37
N ALA A 214 47.16 -65.96 11.11
CA ALA A 214 47.00 -67.41 11.15
C ALA A 214 45.54 -67.84 11.46
N ASP A 215 45.13 -68.98 10.91
CA ASP A 215 43.78 -69.57 11.00
C ASP A 215 42.63 -68.75 10.36
N THR A 216 42.96 -67.69 9.61
CA THR A 216 41.96 -66.90 8.86
C THR A 216 41.32 -67.68 7.70
N PHE A 217 42.06 -68.62 7.07
CA PHE A 217 41.58 -69.43 5.95
C PHE A 217 41.63 -70.94 6.25
N GLU A 218 40.91 -71.75 5.46
CA GLU A 218 40.84 -73.21 5.61
C GLU A 218 42.19 -73.93 5.43
N LYS A 219 43.09 -73.35 4.63
CA LYS A 219 44.44 -73.85 4.32
C LYS A 219 45.40 -72.67 4.30
N ASP A 220 46.69 -72.96 4.49
CA ASP A 220 47.78 -71.98 4.49
C ASP A 220 48.22 -71.50 3.07
N THR A 221 47.71 -72.15 2.02
CA THR A 221 48.11 -71.94 0.62
C THR A 221 47.03 -71.19 -0.17
N PHE A 222 47.21 -69.89 -0.38
CA PHE A 222 46.28 -69.05 -1.16
C PHE A 222 47.03 -67.96 -1.93
N GLU A 223 46.48 -67.55 -3.08
CA GLU A 223 46.97 -66.42 -3.87
C GLU A 223 46.05 -65.20 -3.67
N PHE A 224 46.64 -64.04 -3.40
CA PHE A 224 45.94 -62.75 -3.27
C PHE A 224 46.04 -61.93 -4.56
N THR A 225 44.91 -61.39 -5.00
CA THR A 225 44.82 -60.41 -6.09
C THR A 225 44.04 -59.18 -5.64
N ALA A 226 44.53 -58.01 -6.04
CA ALA A 226 43.78 -56.76 -6.02
C ALA A 226 43.90 -56.08 -7.39
N SER A 227 42.83 -55.40 -7.82
CA SER A 227 42.73 -54.69 -9.10
C SER A 227 41.69 -53.59 -9.04
N GLU A 228 41.78 -52.61 -9.96
CA GLU A 228 40.75 -51.59 -10.15
C GLU A 228 39.42 -52.27 -10.51
N TYR A 229 38.36 -51.88 -9.82
CA TYR A 229 37.00 -52.31 -10.13
C TYR A 229 36.30 -51.27 -11.00
N GLN A 230 35.32 -51.71 -11.78
CA GLN A 230 34.42 -50.84 -12.53
C GLN A 230 33.00 -51.12 -12.02
N MET A 231 32.42 -50.15 -11.33
CA MET A 231 31.08 -50.27 -10.76
C MET A 231 30.04 -50.42 -11.88
N THR A 232 28.99 -51.19 -11.60
CA THR A 232 27.77 -51.17 -12.42
C THR A 232 26.91 -49.95 -12.07
N GLU A 233 26.08 -49.50 -13.01
CA GLU A 233 25.09 -48.43 -12.81
C GLU A 233 24.23 -48.65 -11.54
N ALA A 234 23.87 -49.91 -11.27
CA ALA A 234 23.09 -50.30 -10.09
C ALA A 234 23.88 -50.18 -8.77
N GLN A 235 25.17 -50.49 -8.77
CA GLN A 235 26.04 -50.29 -7.60
C GLN A 235 26.26 -48.80 -7.34
N GLU A 236 26.54 -48.01 -8.38
CA GLU A 236 26.71 -46.56 -8.28
C GLU A 236 25.45 -45.89 -7.72
N GLN A 237 24.27 -46.25 -8.25
CA GLN A 237 22.97 -45.76 -7.75
C GLN A 237 22.73 -46.13 -6.29
N ALA A 238 22.97 -47.39 -5.89
CA ALA A 238 22.83 -47.80 -4.51
C ALA A 238 23.81 -47.06 -3.58
N LEU A 239 25.02 -46.75 -4.05
CA LEU A 239 26.04 -45.99 -3.32
C LEU A 239 25.58 -44.54 -3.09
N LYS A 240 25.05 -43.90 -4.14
CA LYS A 240 24.45 -42.56 -4.09
C LYS A 240 23.30 -42.50 -3.09
N GLU A 241 22.37 -43.45 -3.14
CA GLU A 241 21.25 -43.56 -2.19
C GLU A 241 21.72 -43.80 -0.75
N ALA A 242 22.63 -44.75 -0.53
CA ALA A 242 23.09 -45.14 0.80
C ALA A 242 23.88 -44.03 1.53
N TYR A 243 24.50 -43.09 0.81
CA TYR A 243 25.29 -41.98 1.38
C TYR A 243 24.69 -40.59 1.09
N SER A 244 23.53 -40.51 0.43
CA SER A 244 22.88 -39.26 0.01
C SER A 244 23.75 -38.36 -0.90
N ILE A 245 24.56 -39.00 -1.76
CA ILE A 245 25.49 -38.33 -2.68
C ILE A 245 24.82 -38.18 -4.04
N LYS A 246 24.83 -36.96 -4.60
CA LYS A 246 24.30 -36.67 -5.94
C LYS A 246 25.27 -37.08 -7.06
N ARG A 247 26.54 -36.71 -6.91
CA ARG A 247 27.64 -37.04 -7.83
C ARG A 247 28.93 -37.31 -7.02
N PHE A 248 29.72 -38.28 -7.47
CA PHE A 248 31.09 -38.47 -7.01
C PHE A 248 32.04 -37.54 -7.76
N ASP A 249 33.06 -37.03 -7.07
CA ASP A 249 34.25 -36.55 -7.76
C ASP A 249 34.97 -37.76 -8.37
N GLU A 250 35.29 -37.68 -9.67
CA GLU A 250 35.94 -38.77 -10.41
C GLU A 250 37.45 -38.85 -10.09
N ASP A 251 38.06 -37.76 -9.61
CA ASP A 251 39.44 -37.75 -9.11
C ASP A 251 39.54 -38.18 -7.62
N GLU A 252 38.43 -38.13 -6.87
CA GLU A 252 38.35 -38.59 -5.46
C GLU A 252 37.42 -39.82 -5.25
N LEU A 253 37.38 -40.73 -6.23
CA LEU A 253 36.73 -42.05 -6.12
C LEU A 253 37.65 -43.17 -6.58
N VAL A 254 37.77 -44.22 -5.75
CA VAL A 254 38.55 -45.43 -6.04
C VAL A 254 37.77 -46.68 -5.69
N ALA A 255 37.47 -47.51 -6.69
CA ALA A 255 36.87 -48.83 -6.52
C ALA A 255 37.92 -49.94 -6.70
N ILE A 256 37.96 -50.90 -5.77
CA ILE A 256 38.97 -51.96 -5.65
C ILE A 256 38.26 -53.30 -5.55
N ASP A 257 38.56 -54.22 -6.47
CA ASP A 257 38.22 -55.63 -6.32
C ASP A 257 39.40 -56.36 -5.66
N MET A 258 39.09 -57.19 -4.68
CA MET A 258 40.06 -57.96 -3.90
C MET A 258 39.61 -59.41 -3.82
N THR A 259 40.53 -60.34 -3.99
CA THR A 259 40.19 -61.77 -4.05
C THR A 259 41.31 -62.61 -3.45
N PHE A 260 40.93 -63.60 -2.65
CA PHE A 260 41.80 -64.72 -2.28
C PHE A 260 41.35 -65.98 -3.02
N THR A 261 42.29 -66.72 -3.58
CA THR A 261 42.00 -67.97 -4.29
C THR A 261 42.84 -69.15 -3.78
N LEU A 262 42.22 -70.32 -3.76
CA LEU A 262 42.80 -71.60 -3.35
C LEU A 262 42.49 -72.64 -4.43
N ASP A 263 43.52 -73.30 -4.97
CA ASP A 263 43.40 -74.29 -6.06
C ASP A 263 42.65 -73.78 -7.33
N GLY A 264 42.44 -72.46 -7.43
CA GLY A 264 41.68 -71.79 -8.50
C GLY A 264 40.24 -71.39 -8.14
N GLU A 265 39.75 -71.72 -6.93
CA GLU A 265 38.42 -71.31 -6.43
C GLU A 265 38.56 -70.14 -5.45
N VAL A 266 37.59 -69.22 -5.41
CA VAL A 266 37.57 -68.07 -4.50
C VAL A 266 37.26 -68.52 -3.07
N VAL A 267 38.01 -68.01 -2.10
CA VAL A 267 37.82 -68.31 -0.67
C VAL A 267 37.58 -67.04 0.14
N GLN A 268 36.63 -67.12 1.07
CA GLN A 268 36.30 -66.06 2.02
C GLN A 268 36.98 -66.29 3.39
N PRO A 269 37.31 -65.24 4.14
CA PRO A 269 38.02 -65.35 5.41
C PRO A 269 37.06 -65.74 6.55
N LYS A 270 37.64 -66.27 7.65
CA LYS A 270 36.91 -66.66 8.88
C LYS A 270 37.02 -65.63 10.01
N LYS A 271 37.84 -64.60 9.79
CA LYS A 271 38.12 -63.46 10.66
C LYS A 271 38.12 -62.21 9.79
N ASN A 272 37.97 -61.03 10.38
CA ASN A 272 38.31 -59.79 9.70
C ASN A 272 39.78 -59.81 9.26
N VAL A 273 40.08 -59.21 8.12
CA VAL A 273 41.44 -59.02 7.60
C VAL A 273 41.72 -57.53 7.51
N GLU A 274 42.80 -57.07 8.12
CA GLU A 274 43.19 -55.66 8.08
C GLU A 274 43.66 -55.30 6.65
N VAL A 275 42.97 -54.36 6.02
CA VAL A 275 43.28 -53.80 4.70
C VAL A 275 43.86 -52.40 4.88
N LYS A 276 44.96 -52.12 4.18
CA LYS A 276 45.66 -50.83 4.16
C LYS A 276 45.86 -50.34 2.73
N VAL A 277 45.13 -49.29 2.35
CA VAL A 277 45.34 -48.56 1.10
C VAL A 277 46.31 -47.43 1.36
N THR A 278 47.40 -47.35 0.59
CA THR A 278 48.47 -46.36 0.76
C THR A 278 48.80 -45.66 -0.55
N SER A 279 49.30 -44.43 -0.49
CA SER A 279 49.51 -43.55 -1.65
C SER A 279 48.21 -43.20 -2.39
N LEU A 280 47.09 -43.16 -1.67
CA LEU A 280 45.85 -42.61 -2.19
C LEU A 280 45.99 -41.09 -2.40
N GLY A 281 45.46 -40.54 -3.49
CA GLY A 281 45.62 -39.14 -3.85
C GLY A 281 44.84 -38.16 -2.95
N PHE A 282 43.78 -38.65 -2.32
CA PHE A 282 42.84 -37.93 -1.48
C PHE A 282 42.65 -38.63 -0.12
N THR A 283 41.87 -38.02 0.77
CA THR A 283 41.42 -38.66 2.02
C THR A 283 39.92 -38.95 1.88
N PRO A 284 39.47 -40.22 1.94
CA PRO A 284 38.05 -40.53 1.79
C PRO A 284 37.28 -40.16 3.06
N ASP A 285 36.05 -39.70 2.89
CA ASP A 285 35.05 -39.56 3.96
C ASP A 285 34.35 -40.89 4.24
N ALA A 286 34.35 -41.81 3.27
CA ALA A 286 33.64 -43.06 3.33
C ALA A 286 34.40 -44.22 2.68
N VAL A 287 34.23 -45.41 3.27
CA VAL A 287 34.51 -46.70 2.65
C VAL A 287 33.21 -47.49 2.62
N ALA A 288 32.83 -47.96 1.45
CA ALA A 288 31.67 -48.82 1.21
C ALA A 288 32.12 -50.19 0.71
N HIS A 289 31.36 -51.22 1.04
CA HIS A 289 31.64 -52.61 0.68
C HIS A 289 30.40 -53.26 0.07
N PHE A 290 30.58 -54.04 -1.00
CA PHE A 290 29.51 -54.77 -1.70
C PHE A 290 29.63 -56.29 -1.49
N PRO A 291 29.19 -56.84 -0.33
CA PRO A 291 29.31 -58.28 -0.04
C PRO A 291 28.43 -59.17 -0.94
N GLU A 292 27.25 -58.69 -1.35
CA GLU A 292 26.38 -59.32 -2.35
C GLU A 292 25.91 -58.30 -3.40
N GLU A 293 25.47 -58.78 -4.57
CA GLU A 293 25.04 -57.95 -5.71
C GLU A 293 23.83 -57.07 -5.33
N GLY A 294 24.05 -55.76 -5.19
CA GLY A 294 23.03 -54.79 -4.78
C GLY A 294 22.90 -54.54 -3.27
N SER A 295 23.79 -55.10 -2.45
CA SER A 295 23.91 -54.78 -1.02
C SER A 295 25.10 -53.85 -0.75
N ILE A 296 25.00 -53.02 0.28
CA ILE A 296 26.07 -52.11 0.72
C ILE A 296 26.23 -52.18 2.23
N GLU A 297 27.46 -52.40 2.69
CA GLU A 297 27.87 -52.21 4.08
C GLU A 297 28.77 -50.97 4.19
N LYS A 298 28.68 -50.26 5.32
CA LYS A 298 29.46 -49.05 5.60
C LYS A 298 30.61 -49.40 6.53
N GLU A 299 31.83 -49.37 6.01
CA GLU A 299 33.00 -49.84 6.76
C GLU A 299 33.56 -48.76 7.68
N THR A 300 33.94 -49.18 8.90
CA THR A 300 34.68 -48.31 9.82
C THR A 300 36.16 -48.30 9.45
N PHE A 301 36.69 -47.12 9.13
CA PHE A 301 38.08 -46.94 8.71
C PHE A 301 38.80 -45.88 9.55
N THR A 302 40.13 -45.86 9.46
CA THR A 302 40.97 -44.74 9.89
C THR A 302 41.76 -44.22 8.68
N ALA A 303 41.89 -42.90 8.57
CA ALA A 303 42.71 -42.28 7.54
C ALA A 303 43.70 -41.29 8.18
N GLU A 304 45.00 -41.56 8.01
CA GLU A 304 46.08 -40.69 8.50
C GLU A 304 47.25 -40.67 7.51
N GLY A 305 47.73 -39.48 7.14
CA GLY A 305 48.96 -39.32 6.35
C GLY A 305 48.95 -39.95 4.94
N GLY A 306 47.79 -40.11 4.31
CA GLY A 306 47.66 -40.79 3.00
C GLY A 306 47.64 -42.31 3.09
N VAL A 307 47.33 -42.85 4.28
CA VAL A 307 47.06 -44.27 4.54
C VAL A 307 45.63 -44.41 5.06
N VAL A 308 44.84 -45.27 4.41
CA VAL A 308 43.48 -45.64 4.82
C VAL A 308 43.51 -47.08 5.31
N THR A 309 43.04 -47.35 6.52
CA THR A 309 42.99 -48.68 7.14
C THR A 309 41.55 -49.06 7.46
N TYR A 310 41.10 -50.25 7.06
CA TYR A 310 39.78 -50.82 7.40
C TYR A 310 39.85 -52.34 7.54
N ASP A 311 38.88 -52.94 8.23
CA ASP A 311 38.76 -54.39 8.39
C ASP A 311 37.82 -54.96 7.33
N ALA A 312 38.28 -55.90 6.50
CA ALA A 312 37.42 -56.62 5.55
C ALA A 312 36.84 -57.89 6.19
N SER A 313 35.52 -57.97 6.31
CA SER A 313 34.79 -59.17 6.78
C SER A 313 34.63 -60.25 5.70
N SER A 314 34.58 -59.83 4.43
CA SER A 314 34.66 -60.66 3.23
C SER A 314 35.38 -59.90 2.10
N PHE A 315 35.79 -60.64 1.06
CA PHE A 315 36.48 -60.12 -0.10
C PHE A 315 35.58 -60.11 -1.34
N SER A 316 35.24 -58.88 -1.72
CA SER A 316 34.35 -58.43 -2.80
C SER A 316 34.64 -56.93 -3.01
N PRO A 317 34.03 -56.22 -3.98
CA PRO A 317 34.39 -54.84 -4.26
C PRO A 317 34.22 -53.87 -3.07
N PHE A 318 35.28 -53.13 -2.77
CA PHE A 318 35.28 -51.98 -1.87
C PHE A 318 35.40 -50.68 -2.66
N VAL A 319 34.76 -49.61 -2.20
CA VAL A 319 34.82 -48.28 -2.83
C VAL A 319 35.17 -47.24 -1.77
N LEU A 320 36.26 -46.52 -1.99
CA LEU A 320 36.76 -45.43 -1.17
C LEU A 320 36.46 -44.12 -1.90
N PHE A 321 35.79 -43.16 -1.25
CA PHE A 321 35.37 -41.93 -1.92
C PHE A 321 35.25 -40.74 -0.96
N SER A 322 35.41 -39.56 -1.55
CA SER A 322 35.00 -38.27 -0.99
C SER A 322 33.47 -38.17 -1.01
N ALA A 323 32.87 -37.74 0.09
CA ALA A 323 31.42 -37.69 0.29
C ALA A 323 31.02 -36.25 0.63
N PRO A 324 30.90 -35.34 -0.38
CA PRO A 324 30.58 -33.95 -0.13
C PRO A 324 29.26 -33.84 0.64
N GLU A 325 29.24 -33.03 1.71
CA GLU A 325 27.99 -32.77 2.44
C GLU A 325 26.93 -32.27 1.45
N PRO A 326 25.68 -32.75 1.56
CA PRO A 326 24.62 -32.38 0.62
C PRO A 326 24.44 -30.86 0.63
N GLU A 327 24.63 -30.23 -0.53
CA GLU A 327 24.49 -28.78 -0.70
C GLU A 327 23.13 -28.36 -0.13
N ALA A 328 23.14 -27.62 0.99
CA ALA A 328 21.91 -27.25 1.68
C ALA A 328 20.99 -26.45 0.74
N THR A 329 19.69 -26.71 0.78
CA THR A 329 18.71 -26.12 -0.15
C THR A 329 17.80 -25.09 0.51
N SER A 330 17.13 -24.27 -0.31
CA SER A 330 16.01 -23.43 0.10
C SER A 330 14.67 -24.06 -0.28
N GLY A 331 13.63 -23.79 0.50
CA GLY A 331 12.26 -24.20 0.19
C GLY A 331 11.59 -23.31 -0.87
N GLY A 332 12.23 -23.10 -2.02
CA GLY A 332 11.67 -22.48 -3.23
C GLY A 332 11.32 -20.97 -3.18
N VAL A 333 11.33 -20.32 -2.01
CA VAL A 333 10.95 -18.90 -1.87
C VAL A 333 12.03 -17.97 -2.42
N LEU A 334 11.64 -17.12 -3.37
CA LEU A 334 12.54 -16.21 -4.09
C LEU A 334 12.56 -14.82 -3.44
N TYR A 335 11.39 -14.24 -3.17
CA TYR A 335 11.29 -13.01 -2.38
C TYR A 335 9.92 -12.83 -1.72
N GLY A 336 9.89 -12.08 -0.62
CA GLY A 336 8.69 -11.87 0.20
C GLY A 336 8.35 -13.06 1.10
N SER A 337 7.10 -13.10 1.58
CA SER A 337 6.62 -14.15 2.49
C SER A 337 5.13 -14.39 2.32
N LYS A 338 4.69 -15.65 2.46
CA LYS A 338 3.26 -16.00 2.53
C LYS A 338 2.60 -15.43 3.80
N GLY A 339 1.56 -14.60 3.60
CA GLY A 339 0.69 -14.10 4.68
C GLY A 339 0.96 -12.67 5.14
N SER A 340 0.45 -12.33 6.33
CA SER A 340 0.43 -10.95 6.84
C SER A 340 1.76 -10.45 7.42
N SER A 341 2.71 -11.34 7.70
CA SER A 341 3.94 -11.04 8.45
C SER A 341 5.12 -10.76 7.51
N GLY A 342 5.21 -9.54 6.99
CA GLY A 342 6.35 -9.10 6.17
C GLY A 342 6.14 -9.17 4.66
N LYS A 343 4.95 -8.80 4.16
CA LYS A 343 4.72 -8.59 2.72
C LYS A 343 5.81 -7.69 2.13
N SER A 344 6.51 -8.15 1.10
CA SER A 344 7.50 -7.29 0.42
C SER A 344 6.77 -6.20 -0.39
N PRO A 345 7.34 -4.99 -0.49
CA PRO A 345 6.74 -3.93 -1.31
C PRO A 345 6.71 -4.26 -2.81
N TYR A 346 7.45 -5.28 -3.25
CA TYR A 346 7.50 -5.77 -4.63
C TYR A 346 6.59 -7.00 -4.87
N GLY A 347 5.80 -7.41 -3.88
CA GLY A 347 4.95 -8.60 -3.92
C GLY A 347 5.62 -9.84 -3.32
N TYR A 348 5.36 -11.01 -3.89
CA TYR A 348 5.93 -12.29 -3.48
C TYR A 348 6.21 -13.17 -4.70
N ALA A 349 7.26 -14.01 -4.62
CA ALA A 349 7.47 -15.10 -5.57
C ALA A 349 8.12 -16.34 -4.94
N GLU A 350 7.77 -17.50 -5.48
CA GLU A 350 8.39 -18.80 -5.21
C GLU A 350 8.43 -19.66 -6.48
N THR A 351 9.15 -20.77 -6.42
CA THR A 351 9.12 -21.85 -7.42
C THR A 351 9.03 -23.22 -6.72
N ASP A 352 8.61 -24.26 -7.43
CA ASP A 352 8.56 -25.64 -6.93
C ASP A 352 9.93 -26.33 -6.89
N GLU A 353 10.93 -25.77 -7.58
CA GLU A 353 12.31 -26.25 -7.57
C GLU A 353 13.14 -25.65 -6.42
N GLU A 354 13.95 -26.47 -5.75
CA GLU A 354 14.82 -26.00 -4.68
C GLU A 354 16.17 -25.46 -5.22
N HIS A 355 16.54 -24.23 -4.82
CA HIS A 355 17.87 -23.67 -5.11
C HIS A 355 18.85 -23.91 -3.96
N LEU A 356 20.14 -23.80 -4.25
CA LEU A 356 21.21 -23.96 -3.26
C LEU A 356 21.19 -22.80 -2.24
N ALA A 357 21.61 -23.06 -1.01
CA ALA A 357 21.55 -22.10 0.09
C ALA A 357 22.49 -20.92 -0.14
N GLY A 358 21.91 -19.73 -0.26
CA GLY A 358 22.61 -18.50 -0.61
C GLY A 358 22.39 -18.10 -2.06
N VAL A 359 23.26 -17.22 -2.54
CA VAL A 359 23.24 -16.65 -3.89
C VAL A 359 24.67 -16.38 -4.33
N SER A 360 24.98 -16.49 -5.62
CA SER A 360 26.36 -16.40 -6.13
C SER A 360 26.44 -15.62 -7.44
N THR A 361 27.60 -15.02 -7.74
CA THR A 361 27.84 -14.46 -9.07
C THR A 361 28.11 -15.59 -10.08
N ILE A 362 27.91 -15.32 -11.38
CA ILE A 362 28.26 -16.30 -12.43
C ILE A 362 29.77 -16.61 -12.42
N ALA A 363 30.62 -15.67 -12.01
CA ALA A 363 32.07 -15.91 -11.96
C ALA A 363 32.46 -16.97 -10.91
N GLU A 364 31.64 -17.17 -9.88
CA GLU A 364 31.88 -18.12 -8.79
C GLU A 364 31.19 -19.48 -9.04
N ALA A 365 30.01 -19.46 -9.67
CA ALA A 365 29.12 -20.63 -9.78
C ALA A 365 28.92 -21.17 -11.20
N TYR A 366 29.74 -20.77 -12.19
CA TYR A 366 29.59 -21.24 -13.57
C TYR A 366 29.88 -22.74 -13.73
N ASP A 367 28.81 -23.51 -13.92
CA ASP A 367 28.80 -24.95 -14.18
C ASP A 367 27.80 -25.20 -15.33
N PRO A 368 28.22 -25.78 -16.47
CA PRO A 368 27.34 -25.98 -17.63
C PRO A 368 26.18 -26.96 -17.38
N ASP A 369 26.21 -27.74 -16.30
CA ASP A 369 25.12 -28.64 -15.94
C ASP A 369 24.10 -28.01 -14.97
N ARG A 370 24.39 -26.81 -14.39
CA ARG A 370 23.52 -26.08 -13.45
C ARG A 370 22.68 -25.00 -14.14
N TYR A 371 21.63 -24.51 -13.47
CA TYR A 371 20.87 -23.32 -13.86
C TYR A 371 21.22 -22.14 -12.96
N ALA A 372 21.37 -20.95 -13.55
CA ALA A 372 21.40 -19.68 -12.82
C ALA A 372 20.15 -18.86 -13.18
N VAL A 373 19.49 -18.28 -12.17
CA VAL A 373 18.22 -17.55 -12.31
C VAL A 373 18.26 -16.22 -11.54
N LYS A 374 17.75 -15.16 -12.16
CA LYS A 374 17.52 -13.85 -11.52
C LYS A 374 16.15 -13.29 -11.90
N LEU A 375 15.47 -12.68 -10.94
CA LEU A 375 14.17 -12.04 -11.11
C LEU A 375 14.35 -10.52 -11.21
N ILE A 376 13.80 -9.93 -12.26
CA ILE A 376 13.88 -8.49 -12.55
C ILE A 376 12.49 -7.91 -12.82
N ARG A 377 12.31 -6.62 -12.53
CA ARG A 377 11.03 -5.91 -12.66
C ARG A 377 11.03 -4.90 -13.80
N VAL A 378 9.86 -4.71 -14.42
CA VAL A 378 9.56 -3.59 -15.33
C VAL A 378 8.13 -3.07 -15.08
N ASN A 379 7.90 -1.75 -15.17
CA ASN A 379 6.57 -1.14 -14.99
C ASN A 379 6.04 -0.50 -16.29
N SER A 380 6.82 -0.57 -17.38
CA SER A 380 6.46 -0.16 -18.73
C SER A 380 7.06 -1.13 -19.78
N GLU A 381 6.90 -0.84 -21.07
CA GLU A 381 7.57 -1.60 -22.15
C GLU A 381 8.98 -1.05 -22.50
N GLU A 382 9.51 -0.09 -21.74
CA GLU A 382 10.82 0.51 -21.95
C GLU A 382 11.98 -0.45 -21.54
N LYS A 383 13.21 -0.14 -21.98
CA LYS A 383 14.37 -1.07 -21.92
C LYS A 383 15.14 -1.08 -20.59
N HIS A 384 14.56 -0.54 -19.54
CA HIS A 384 15.18 -0.46 -18.23
C HIS A 384 14.69 -1.62 -17.36
N PHE A 385 15.45 -1.98 -16.32
CA PHE A 385 15.10 -3.07 -15.40
C PHE A 385 15.53 -2.71 -13.97
N SER A 386 14.83 -3.24 -12.97
CA SER A 386 15.30 -3.24 -11.57
C SER A 386 15.45 -4.67 -11.03
N ASN A 387 16.44 -4.89 -10.16
CA ASN A 387 16.70 -6.19 -9.55
C ASN A 387 15.67 -6.48 -8.44
N ILE A 388 14.92 -7.58 -8.52
CA ILE A 388 14.05 -8.03 -7.43
C ILE A 388 14.79 -9.03 -6.54
N ALA A 389 15.21 -10.15 -7.14
CA ALA A 389 15.67 -11.33 -6.39
C ALA A 389 16.68 -12.15 -7.22
N PRO A 390 17.92 -12.37 -6.76
CA PRO A 390 18.53 -11.78 -5.57
C PRO A 390 18.60 -10.24 -5.67
N SER A 391 18.45 -9.55 -4.55
CA SER A 391 18.45 -8.09 -4.47
C SER A 391 19.89 -7.55 -4.53
N ASP A 392 20.26 -6.94 -5.66
CA ASP A 392 21.59 -6.34 -5.88
C ASP A 392 21.51 -4.83 -6.09
N THR A 393 22.42 -4.10 -5.44
CA THR A 393 22.59 -2.64 -5.57
C THR A 393 23.68 -2.24 -6.58
N SER A 394 24.14 -3.16 -7.43
CA SER A 394 25.09 -2.86 -8.51
C SER A 394 24.34 -2.67 -9.83
N ASP A 395 24.73 -1.67 -10.62
CA ASP A 395 24.24 -1.48 -11.99
C ASP A 395 24.94 -2.39 -13.02
N ASN A 396 26.00 -3.11 -12.61
CA ASN A 396 26.84 -3.92 -13.49
C ASN A 396 26.45 -5.42 -13.44
N PRO A 397 25.98 -6.02 -14.56
CA PRO A 397 25.56 -7.43 -14.61
C PRO A 397 26.64 -8.47 -14.27
N ALA A 398 27.92 -8.07 -14.25
CA ALA A 398 29.02 -8.94 -13.82
C ALA A 398 29.08 -9.12 -12.29
N ASP A 399 28.55 -8.17 -11.51
CA ASP A 399 28.57 -8.18 -10.05
C ASP A 399 27.23 -8.63 -9.43
N TRP A 400 26.28 -9.09 -10.27
CA TRP A 400 24.97 -9.56 -9.80
C TRP A 400 25.05 -10.98 -9.26
N HIS A 401 24.27 -11.24 -8.22
CA HIS A 401 24.05 -12.57 -7.67
C HIS A 401 22.81 -13.23 -8.29
N TYR A 402 22.81 -14.56 -8.32
CA TYR A 402 21.80 -15.42 -8.92
C TYR A 402 21.42 -16.53 -7.95
N TYR A 403 20.18 -17.02 -8.06
CA TYR A 403 19.82 -18.32 -7.50
C TYR A 403 20.41 -19.41 -8.38
N ILE A 404 21.18 -20.31 -7.77
CA ILE A 404 21.82 -21.44 -8.44
C ILE A 404 21.01 -22.69 -8.13
N TYR A 405 20.61 -23.42 -9.17
CA TYR A 405 19.90 -24.70 -9.05
C TYR A 405 20.81 -25.82 -9.54
N SER A 406 20.61 -27.01 -8.99
CA SER A 406 21.42 -28.18 -9.29
C SER A 406 21.22 -28.68 -10.73
N SER A 407 21.99 -29.69 -11.11
CA SER A 407 21.86 -30.33 -12.42
C SER A 407 20.68 -31.32 -12.51
N GLU A 408 20.04 -31.64 -11.39
CA GLU A 408 18.97 -32.65 -11.27
C GLU A 408 17.55 -32.06 -11.41
N ASN A 409 17.39 -30.75 -11.24
CA ASN A 409 16.12 -30.03 -11.42
C ASN A 409 15.62 -30.17 -12.87
N ASP A 410 14.30 -30.21 -13.09
CA ASP A 410 13.70 -30.32 -14.43
C ASP A 410 14.08 -29.09 -15.28
N ASP A 411 13.96 -29.16 -16.61
CA ASP A 411 14.13 -27.97 -17.44
C ASP A 411 12.95 -27.00 -17.30
N THR A 412 11.78 -27.48 -16.85
CA THR A 412 10.53 -26.71 -16.80
C THR A 412 10.07 -26.47 -15.36
N PHE A 413 10.50 -25.31 -14.84
CA PHE A 413 10.22 -24.81 -13.50
C PHE A 413 8.80 -24.21 -13.43
N LYS A 414 8.08 -24.38 -12.32
CA LYS A 414 6.82 -23.65 -12.06
C LYS A 414 7.12 -22.50 -11.12
N PHE A 415 6.65 -21.30 -11.47
CA PHE A 415 6.75 -20.12 -10.63
C PHE A 415 5.37 -19.64 -10.20
N HIS A 416 5.23 -19.29 -8.93
CA HIS A 416 4.06 -18.59 -8.40
C HIS A 416 4.44 -17.14 -8.05
N PHE A 417 3.63 -16.18 -8.50
CA PHE A 417 3.82 -14.75 -8.24
C PHE A 417 2.56 -14.12 -7.61
N GLU A 418 2.73 -13.25 -6.60
CA GLU A 418 1.70 -12.31 -6.11
C GLU A 418 2.19 -10.87 -6.32
N ALA A 419 1.43 -10.04 -7.02
CA ALA A 419 1.69 -8.63 -7.20
C ALA A 419 1.44 -7.82 -5.91
N PRO A 420 2.23 -6.76 -5.66
CA PRO A 420 2.02 -5.88 -4.52
C PRO A 420 0.65 -5.19 -4.58
N GLU A 421 0.22 -4.65 -3.46
CA GLU A 421 -1.04 -3.92 -3.35
C GLU A 421 -1.11 -2.79 -4.39
N ASN A 422 -2.28 -2.59 -5.00
CA ASN A 422 -2.53 -1.67 -6.14
C ASN A 422 -1.93 -2.07 -7.50
N TYR A 423 -1.29 -3.24 -7.65
CA TYR A 423 -0.68 -3.72 -8.90
C TYR A 423 -1.24 -5.06 -9.39
N TYR A 424 -1.22 -5.27 -10.70
CA TYR A 424 -1.47 -6.56 -11.35
C TYR A 424 -0.25 -7.03 -12.14
N ILE A 425 -0.19 -8.35 -12.41
CA ILE A 425 0.85 -8.95 -13.25
C ILE A 425 0.44 -8.78 -14.71
N ASN A 426 1.14 -7.92 -15.44
CA ASN A 426 0.86 -7.66 -16.86
C ASN A 426 1.44 -8.77 -17.75
N TYR A 427 2.66 -9.22 -17.44
CA TYR A 427 3.22 -10.47 -17.96
C TYR A 427 4.39 -10.95 -17.09
N VAL A 428 4.65 -12.26 -17.17
CA VAL A 428 5.96 -12.82 -16.84
C VAL A 428 6.66 -13.18 -18.16
N GLY A 429 7.92 -12.79 -18.31
CA GLY A 429 8.73 -13.09 -19.51
C GLY A 429 9.98 -13.86 -19.15
N LEU A 430 10.49 -14.67 -20.08
CA LEU A 430 11.83 -15.26 -19.95
C LEU A 430 12.81 -14.44 -20.78
N GLY A 431 13.93 -14.05 -20.18
CA GLY A 431 15.06 -13.38 -20.80
C GLY A 431 16.37 -14.12 -20.56
N LYS A 432 17.46 -13.59 -21.12
CA LYS A 432 18.80 -14.14 -20.96
C LYS A 432 19.88 -13.08 -20.80
N VAL A 433 20.97 -13.49 -20.17
CA VAL A 433 22.29 -12.83 -20.30
C VAL A 433 23.29 -13.78 -20.94
N SER A 434 24.20 -13.21 -21.71
CA SER A 434 25.25 -13.93 -22.45
C SER A 434 26.64 -13.52 -21.97
N LEU A 435 27.62 -14.42 -22.12
CA LEU A 435 29.03 -14.13 -21.89
C LEU A 435 29.67 -13.43 -23.11
N PRO A 436 30.71 -12.58 -22.93
CA PRO A 436 31.28 -12.15 -21.65
C PRO A 436 30.38 -11.11 -20.95
N LEU A 437 30.28 -11.15 -19.63
CA LEU A 437 29.49 -10.16 -18.87
C LEU A 437 30.12 -8.77 -18.98
N SER A 438 29.28 -7.74 -19.14
CA SER A 438 29.67 -6.33 -19.15
C SER A 438 28.48 -5.43 -18.83
N ALA A 439 28.72 -4.15 -18.54
CA ALA A 439 27.65 -3.15 -18.36
C ALA A 439 26.76 -2.96 -19.61
N ASP A 440 27.29 -3.26 -20.81
CA ASP A 440 26.51 -3.21 -22.06
C ASP A 440 25.61 -4.45 -22.25
N ASN A 441 25.77 -5.52 -21.45
CA ASN A 441 24.99 -6.76 -21.52
C ASN A 441 23.65 -6.64 -20.78
N ILE A 442 22.90 -5.58 -21.05
CA ILE A 442 21.55 -5.38 -20.52
C ILE A 442 20.69 -6.63 -20.85
N PRO A 443 19.91 -7.19 -19.90
CA PRO A 443 19.06 -8.34 -20.13
C PRO A 443 18.16 -8.16 -21.36
N THR A 444 18.10 -9.18 -22.22
CA THR A 444 17.14 -9.21 -23.33
C THR A 444 15.99 -10.12 -22.96
N VAL A 445 14.80 -9.54 -22.81
CA VAL A 445 13.54 -10.29 -22.73
C VAL A 445 13.35 -11.01 -24.07
N GLU A 446 13.15 -12.32 -24.06
CA GLU A 446 12.83 -13.05 -25.27
C GLU A 446 11.36 -12.83 -25.65
N ASN A 447 10.99 -13.12 -26.91
CA ASN A 447 9.65 -12.85 -27.43
C ASN A 447 8.51 -13.65 -26.77
N ARG A 448 8.79 -14.48 -25.74
CA ARG A 448 7.78 -15.16 -24.91
C ARG A 448 7.43 -14.31 -23.69
N LYS A 449 6.34 -13.56 -23.81
CA LYS A 449 5.58 -13.03 -22.67
C LYS A 449 4.43 -14.00 -22.35
N TYR A 450 4.22 -14.27 -21.07
CA TYR A 450 3.11 -15.05 -20.52
C TYR A 450 2.22 -14.08 -19.74
N THR A 451 0.99 -13.86 -20.20
CA THR A 451 0.06 -12.89 -19.63
C THR A 451 -1.08 -13.63 -18.91
N PRO A 452 -1.40 -13.29 -17.64
CA PRO A 452 -2.56 -13.85 -16.96
C PRO A 452 -3.88 -13.30 -17.54
N VAL A 453 -5.00 -13.82 -17.07
CA VAL A 453 -6.32 -13.22 -17.34
C VAL A 453 -6.51 -11.90 -16.58
N ASP A 454 -7.27 -10.99 -17.19
CA ASP A 454 -7.91 -9.79 -16.64
C ASP A 454 -7.40 -9.31 -15.27
N TYR A 455 -6.30 -8.55 -15.30
CA TYR A 455 -5.76 -7.80 -14.15
C TYR A 455 -5.45 -8.66 -12.90
N ALA A 456 -5.15 -9.94 -13.08
CA ALA A 456 -4.84 -10.83 -11.98
C ALA A 456 -3.62 -10.36 -11.16
N ARG A 457 -3.79 -10.38 -9.83
CA ARG A 457 -2.71 -10.16 -8.88
C ARG A 457 -1.82 -11.38 -8.69
N THR A 458 -2.38 -12.58 -8.83
CA THR A 458 -1.64 -13.85 -8.70
C THR A 458 -1.48 -14.52 -10.05
N PHE A 459 -0.30 -15.09 -10.32
CA PHE A 459 -0.05 -15.83 -11.56
C PHE A 459 0.89 -17.02 -11.34
N ASP A 460 0.40 -18.20 -11.69
CA ASP A 460 1.18 -19.44 -11.81
C ASP A 460 1.63 -19.62 -13.27
N VAL A 461 2.92 -19.86 -13.49
CA VAL A 461 3.49 -19.99 -14.84
C VAL A 461 4.61 -21.02 -14.91
N GLU A 462 4.55 -21.89 -15.93
CA GLU A 462 5.60 -22.87 -16.23
C GLU A 462 6.60 -22.27 -17.24
N LEU A 463 7.88 -22.21 -16.84
CA LEU A 463 8.97 -21.64 -17.63
C LEU A 463 10.06 -22.70 -17.87
N THR A 464 10.21 -23.11 -19.13
CA THR A 464 11.36 -23.92 -19.56
C THR A 464 12.63 -23.07 -19.52
N LEU A 465 13.43 -23.26 -18.47
CA LEU A 465 14.72 -22.61 -18.26
C LEU A 465 15.81 -23.33 -19.06
N LYS A 466 16.98 -22.71 -19.13
CA LYS A 466 18.15 -23.27 -19.79
C LYS A 466 19.36 -23.30 -18.86
N LYS A 467 20.05 -24.44 -18.82
CA LYS A 467 21.35 -24.60 -18.17
C LYS A 467 22.39 -23.64 -18.74
N MET A 468 23.40 -23.31 -17.94
CA MET A 468 24.53 -22.50 -18.37
C MET A 468 25.29 -23.19 -19.52
N GLY A 469 26.04 -22.45 -20.34
CA GLY A 469 26.91 -23.12 -21.33
C GLY A 469 27.12 -22.36 -22.63
N GLY A 470 28.34 -22.50 -23.18
CA GLY A 470 28.77 -21.85 -24.41
C GLY A 470 28.87 -20.34 -24.21
N SER A 471 27.93 -19.59 -24.78
CA SER A 471 27.77 -18.15 -24.54
C SER A 471 26.60 -17.80 -23.62
N TYR A 472 25.85 -18.78 -23.09
CA TYR A 472 24.68 -18.55 -22.24
C TYR A 472 25.08 -18.55 -20.76
N ALA A 473 24.75 -17.48 -20.03
CA ALA A 473 25.18 -17.27 -18.65
C ALA A 473 24.07 -17.51 -17.62
N ALA A 474 22.86 -17.00 -17.84
CA ALA A 474 21.77 -17.08 -16.87
C ALA A 474 20.38 -16.80 -17.49
N ASN A 475 19.37 -17.34 -16.81
CA ASN A 475 17.95 -17.11 -17.04
C ASN A 475 17.49 -15.85 -16.30
N TYR A 476 16.63 -15.06 -16.94
CA TYR A 476 16.01 -13.89 -16.34
C TYR A 476 14.50 -14.03 -16.36
N VAL A 477 13.89 -14.08 -15.18
CA VAL A 477 12.43 -14.09 -15.07
C VAL A 477 11.97 -12.65 -14.85
N VAL A 478 11.32 -12.11 -15.87
CA VAL A 478 10.97 -10.69 -15.99
C VAL A 478 9.51 -10.53 -15.56
N VAL A 479 9.28 -9.91 -14.40
CA VAL A 479 7.93 -9.69 -13.87
C VAL A 479 7.51 -8.26 -14.21
N CYS A 480 6.54 -8.12 -15.11
CA CYS A 480 5.97 -6.83 -15.47
C CYS A 480 4.75 -6.52 -14.58
N LEU A 481 4.82 -5.41 -13.85
CA LEU A 481 3.81 -5.00 -12.88
C LEU A 481 3.22 -3.65 -13.26
N ASN A 482 1.92 -3.62 -13.56
CA ASN A 482 1.19 -2.41 -13.93
C ASN A 482 0.21 -2.02 -12.80
N PRO A 483 -0.10 -0.73 -12.60
CA PRO A 483 -1.15 -0.29 -11.69
C PRO A 483 -2.53 -0.87 -12.07
N ILE A 484 -3.35 -1.24 -11.09
CA ILE A 484 -4.73 -1.70 -11.34
C ILE A 484 -5.60 -0.52 -11.82
N PRO A 485 -6.12 -0.55 -13.06
CA PRO A 485 -7.01 0.49 -13.58
C PRO A 485 -8.39 0.37 -12.95
N VAL A 486 -9.10 1.50 -12.83
CA VAL A 486 -10.50 1.50 -12.37
C VAL A 486 -11.42 1.10 -13.52
N GLN A 487 -12.31 0.14 -13.28
CA GLN A 487 -13.35 -0.25 -14.23
C GLN A 487 -14.73 0.11 -13.67
N PHE A 488 -15.58 0.74 -14.50
CA PHE A 488 -16.93 1.11 -14.12
C PHE A 488 -17.94 0.45 -15.07
N ASP A 489 -19.06 -0.03 -14.54
CA ASP A 489 -20.25 -0.37 -15.35
C ASP A 489 -20.82 0.90 -16.01
N ASP A 490 -21.40 0.76 -17.21
CA ASP A 490 -22.19 1.82 -17.87
C ASP A 490 -23.32 2.36 -16.97
N ASN A 491 -23.82 1.50 -16.08
CA ASN A 491 -24.91 1.75 -15.12
C ASN A 491 -24.40 1.84 -13.67
N ALA A 492 -23.10 2.08 -13.47
CA ALA A 492 -22.47 2.17 -12.15
C ALA A 492 -23.25 3.06 -11.18
N GLU A 493 -23.54 2.56 -9.98
CA GLU A 493 -24.18 3.30 -8.90
C GLU A 493 -23.39 4.58 -8.58
N THR A 494 -24.07 5.64 -8.13
CA THR A 494 -23.44 6.90 -7.71
C THR A 494 -23.81 7.30 -6.29
N THR A 495 -22.90 8.02 -5.63
CA THR A 495 -23.13 8.67 -4.33
C THR A 495 -22.46 10.04 -4.32
N ILE A 496 -22.94 10.97 -3.46
CA ILE A 496 -22.44 12.34 -3.39
C ILE A 496 -21.92 12.64 -1.99
N VAL A 497 -20.60 12.85 -1.86
CA VAL A 497 -19.99 13.29 -0.60
C VAL A 497 -20.20 14.79 -0.45
N ASN A 498 -21.06 15.17 0.49
CA ASN A 498 -21.47 16.55 0.74
C ASN A 498 -20.51 17.29 1.68
N GLY A 499 -20.43 18.62 1.54
CA GLY A 499 -19.68 19.47 2.47
C GLY A 499 -18.23 19.74 2.06
N ALA A 500 -17.82 19.35 0.86
CA ALA A 500 -16.49 19.63 0.34
C ALA A 500 -16.26 21.13 0.16
N GLN A 501 -15.00 21.54 0.16
CA GLN A 501 -14.57 22.91 -0.08
C GLN A 501 -13.53 22.89 -1.19
N PHE A 502 -13.68 23.78 -2.16
CA PHE A 502 -12.72 23.98 -3.23
C PHE A 502 -12.27 25.45 -3.23
N ILE A 503 -10.96 25.65 -3.32
CA ILE A 503 -10.32 26.97 -3.29
C ILE A 503 -9.45 27.06 -4.53
N ASN A 504 -9.68 28.04 -5.40
CA ASN A 504 -8.80 28.34 -6.53
C ASN A 504 -7.85 29.47 -6.12
N TYR A 505 -6.56 29.33 -6.42
CA TYR A 505 -5.56 30.33 -6.07
C TYR A 505 -5.25 31.26 -7.25
N GLU A 506 -4.57 32.37 -6.97
CA GLU A 506 -3.83 33.10 -8.00
C GLU A 506 -2.58 32.32 -8.40
N ASN A 507 -2.26 32.29 -9.70
CA ASN A 507 -1.17 31.45 -10.21
C ASN A 507 0.20 31.88 -9.65
N ASP A 508 1.10 30.90 -9.50
CA ASP A 508 2.50 31.12 -9.08
C ASP A 508 2.63 31.85 -7.71
N THR A 509 1.66 31.65 -6.80
CA THR A 509 1.58 32.34 -5.50
C THR A 509 2.57 31.83 -4.46
N THR A 510 3.24 32.76 -3.78
CA THR A 510 4.22 32.53 -2.69
C THR A 510 3.66 32.88 -1.30
N ALA A 511 2.33 33.02 -1.17
CA ALA A 511 1.66 33.52 0.05
C ALA A 511 1.98 32.73 1.34
N PHE A 512 2.37 31.45 1.21
CA PHE A 512 2.64 30.54 2.32
C PHE A 512 4.14 30.38 2.64
N GLY A 513 5.00 31.07 1.89
CA GLY A 513 6.46 31.03 2.02
C GLY A 513 7.12 30.01 1.10
N ASP A 514 8.45 30.07 1.03
CA ASP A 514 9.28 29.38 0.03
C ASP A 514 9.25 27.84 0.14
N SER A 515 8.69 27.29 1.23
CA SER A 515 8.51 25.85 1.43
C SER A 515 7.12 25.32 1.06
N PHE A 516 6.19 26.19 0.65
CA PHE A 516 4.84 25.81 0.19
C PHE A 516 4.31 26.81 -0.86
N LEU A 517 5.13 27.08 -1.88
CA LEU A 517 4.73 27.91 -3.02
C LEU A 517 4.01 27.07 -4.11
N PHE A 518 3.23 27.77 -4.93
CA PHE A 518 2.63 27.26 -6.17
C PHE A 518 3.56 27.68 -7.33
N THR A 519 3.78 26.81 -8.32
CA THR A 519 4.92 26.93 -9.24
C THR A 519 4.57 26.66 -10.70
N ASP A 520 5.46 27.05 -11.62
CA ASP A 520 5.35 26.69 -13.04
C ASP A 520 6.01 25.36 -13.43
N GLY A 521 6.37 24.52 -12.45
CA GLY A 521 6.94 23.18 -12.62
C GLY A 521 8.46 23.15 -12.81
N LYS A 522 9.20 24.25 -12.51
CA LYS A 522 10.61 24.41 -12.91
C LYS A 522 11.64 24.56 -11.77
N GLN A 523 11.24 24.46 -10.50
CA GLN A 523 12.14 24.68 -9.37
C GLN A 523 12.93 23.42 -8.95
N TYR A 524 13.92 23.08 -9.79
CA TYR A 524 14.91 22.03 -9.56
C TYR A 524 16.07 22.44 -8.61
N ASP A 525 16.00 23.61 -7.97
CA ASP A 525 16.98 23.97 -6.93
C ASP A 525 16.66 23.27 -5.60
N GLY A 526 17.71 22.94 -4.83
CA GLY A 526 17.60 22.15 -3.59
C GLY A 526 16.98 22.90 -2.39
N THR A 527 16.14 23.89 -2.67
CA THR A 527 15.38 24.69 -1.70
C THR A 527 13.87 24.48 -1.82
N SER A 528 13.38 23.93 -2.93
CA SER A 528 11.97 23.57 -3.11
C SER A 528 11.61 22.27 -2.37
N ASN A 529 10.32 22.06 -2.12
CA ASN A 529 9.78 20.77 -1.67
C ASN A 529 9.42 19.85 -2.85
N TYR A 530 10.01 20.09 -4.03
CA TYR A 530 10.00 19.18 -5.16
C TYR A 530 10.83 17.94 -4.85
N VAL A 531 10.34 16.79 -5.27
CA VAL A 531 11.01 15.51 -5.09
C VAL A 531 11.11 14.78 -6.43
N TYR A 532 11.98 13.77 -6.47
CA TYR A 532 12.09 12.96 -7.68
C TYR A 532 10.79 12.17 -7.88
N TYR A 533 10.49 11.82 -9.14
CA TYR A 533 9.44 10.85 -9.48
C TYR A 533 9.48 9.66 -8.52
N ASN A 534 8.33 9.17 -8.08
CA ASN A 534 8.17 8.11 -7.07
C ASN A 534 8.51 8.45 -5.61
N GLN A 535 8.83 9.70 -5.23
CA GLN A 535 9.07 10.06 -3.82
C GLN A 535 8.05 11.07 -3.24
N VAL A 536 7.93 11.14 -1.91
CA VAL A 536 7.16 12.15 -1.17
C VAL A 536 8.04 12.95 -0.20
N TRP A 537 7.63 14.18 0.11
CA TRP A 537 8.21 15.08 1.10
C TRP A 537 7.28 15.26 2.30
N GLN A 538 7.46 14.47 3.36
CA GLN A 538 6.62 14.55 4.54
C GLN A 538 6.96 15.72 5.47
N GLY A 539 6.00 16.08 6.32
CA GLY A 539 6.15 17.07 7.38
C GLY A 539 5.95 18.51 6.93
N LEU A 540 5.26 18.73 5.81
CA LEU A 540 4.79 20.06 5.37
C LEU A 540 3.50 20.46 6.09
N ALA A 541 2.60 19.50 6.31
CA ALA A 541 1.35 19.70 7.05
C ALA A 541 1.54 19.61 8.58
N SER A 542 0.64 20.28 9.31
CA SER A 542 0.47 20.06 10.74
C SER A 542 -0.04 18.65 11.01
N SER A 543 0.45 18.02 12.09
CA SER A 543 -0.04 16.71 12.54
C SER A 543 -1.50 16.72 13.04
N THR A 544 -2.13 17.91 13.14
CA THR A 544 -3.54 18.06 13.53
C THR A 544 -4.33 19.00 12.60
N TYR A 545 -5.54 18.59 12.26
CA TYR A 545 -6.59 19.37 11.57
C TYR A 545 -7.73 19.70 12.54
N ASP A 546 -8.19 20.94 12.56
CA ASP A 546 -9.31 21.36 13.39
C ASP A 546 -10.63 20.87 12.77
N THR A 547 -11.18 19.79 13.30
CA THR A 547 -12.43 19.16 12.82
C THR A 547 -13.69 19.94 13.18
N GLU A 548 -13.66 20.82 14.18
CA GLU A 548 -14.79 21.67 14.61
C GLU A 548 -14.94 22.90 13.72
N ASN A 549 -13.84 23.59 13.43
CA ASN A 549 -13.82 24.84 12.66
C ASN A 549 -13.45 24.63 11.17
N GLY A 550 -12.95 23.45 10.81
CA GLY A 550 -12.53 23.10 9.45
C GLY A 550 -11.23 23.77 9.03
N ILE A 551 -10.23 23.81 9.92
CA ILE A 551 -8.97 24.56 9.72
C ILE A 551 -7.79 23.59 9.55
N PHE A 552 -7.24 23.57 8.34
CA PHE A 552 -5.92 23.01 8.04
C PHE A 552 -4.82 24.03 8.34
N ASN A 553 -3.62 23.56 8.66
CA ASN A 553 -2.44 24.38 8.88
C ASN A 553 -1.20 23.65 8.34
N LEU A 554 -0.24 24.39 7.79
CA LEU A 554 1.11 23.91 7.56
C LEU A 554 1.87 23.79 8.89
N LYS A 555 2.94 22.99 8.92
CA LYS A 555 3.81 22.77 10.08
C LYS A 555 4.58 24.05 10.44
N ASP A 556 5.20 24.64 9.43
CA ASP A 556 5.85 25.95 9.47
C ASP A 556 4.99 26.93 8.65
N THR A 557 4.56 28.04 9.24
CA THR A 557 3.60 28.97 8.60
C THR A 557 4.19 30.35 8.36
N SER A 558 3.83 30.98 7.23
CA SER A 558 4.08 32.41 6.99
C SER A 558 3.20 33.35 7.81
N GLY A 559 2.31 32.81 8.65
CA GLY A 559 1.21 33.53 9.29
C GLY A 559 -0.05 33.68 8.42
N LYS A 560 0.00 33.32 7.13
CA LYS A 560 -1.19 33.07 6.30
C LYS A 560 -1.63 31.60 6.43
N ASN A 561 -2.94 31.35 6.31
CA ASN A 561 -3.52 30.01 6.25
C ASN A 561 -3.94 29.72 4.80
N PRO A 562 -3.49 28.62 4.16
CA PRO A 562 -3.89 28.27 2.80
C PRO A 562 -5.37 27.90 2.66
N ILE A 563 -5.98 27.31 3.70
CA ILE A 563 -7.37 26.89 3.71
C ILE A 563 -8.11 27.65 4.83
N PRO A 564 -8.43 28.95 4.62
CA PRO A 564 -9.26 29.70 5.53
C PRO A 564 -10.70 29.17 5.50
N THR A 565 -11.47 29.34 6.58
CA THR A 565 -12.91 29.06 6.51
C THR A 565 -13.60 30.01 5.51
N TYR A 566 -14.60 29.53 4.79
CA TYR A 566 -15.36 30.35 3.83
C TYR A 566 -15.93 31.63 4.45
N LYS A 567 -16.31 31.58 5.73
CA LYS A 567 -16.73 32.76 6.48
C LYS A 567 -15.58 33.76 6.67
N SER A 568 -14.39 33.29 7.08
CA SER A 568 -13.21 34.15 7.23
C SER A 568 -12.83 34.81 5.91
N TYR A 569 -12.89 34.06 4.81
CA TYR A 569 -12.70 34.58 3.45
C TYR A 569 -13.70 35.70 3.13
N LYS A 570 -15.01 35.44 3.24
CA LYS A 570 -16.05 36.43 2.93
C LYS A 570 -16.15 37.61 3.90
N ASP A 571 -15.70 37.47 5.15
CA ASP A 571 -15.60 38.59 6.10
C ASP A 571 -14.48 39.58 5.72
N ASN A 572 -13.44 39.15 4.97
CA ASN A 572 -12.24 39.96 4.71
C ASN A 572 -11.46 39.50 3.45
N GLU A 573 -12.10 39.50 2.28
CA GLU A 573 -11.54 38.98 1.02
C GLU A 573 -10.16 39.59 0.68
N SER A 574 -9.89 40.85 1.06
CA SER A 574 -8.61 41.53 0.81
C SER A 574 -7.43 41.05 1.69
N ALA A 575 -7.66 40.23 2.72
CA ALA A 575 -6.60 39.49 3.42
C ALA A 575 -6.30 38.11 2.77
N TYR A 576 -7.11 37.74 1.78
CA TYR A 576 -7.07 36.49 1.02
C TYR A 576 -6.86 36.78 -0.47
N ASP A 577 -5.99 37.77 -0.76
CA ASP A 577 -5.61 38.30 -2.06
C ASP A 577 -4.93 37.28 -3.02
N TYR A 578 -4.75 36.05 -2.55
CA TYR A 578 -4.19 34.89 -3.23
C TYR A 578 -5.26 33.84 -3.59
N ILE A 579 -6.53 34.07 -3.24
CA ILE A 579 -7.68 33.20 -3.55
C ILE A 579 -8.52 33.90 -4.63
N SER A 580 -8.59 33.27 -5.81
CA SER A 580 -9.29 33.78 -6.98
C SER A 580 -10.75 33.29 -7.09
N ASP A 581 -11.05 32.10 -6.58
CA ASP A 581 -12.42 31.62 -6.30
C ASP A 581 -12.45 30.72 -5.06
N TYR A 582 -13.60 30.61 -4.40
CA TYR A 582 -13.82 29.70 -3.28
C TYR A 582 -15.28 29.23 -3.30
N GLN A 583 -15.47 27.94 -3.58
CA GLN A 583 -16.77 27.26 -3.53
C GLN A 583 -16.83 26.35 -2.29
N SER A 584 -17.86 26.51 -1.47
CA SER A 584 -17.98 25.85 -0.16
C SER A 584 -19.28 25.05 -0.06
N ASN A 585 -19.23 23.88 0.58
CA ASN A 585 -20.34 22.93 0.60
C ASN A 585 -20.68 22.43 -0.81
N VAL A 586 -19.64 22.11 -1.58
CA VAL A 586 -19.72 21.41 -2.86
C VAL A 586 -20.01 19.93 -2.57
N GLY A 587 -20.80 19.27 -3.42
CA GLY A 587 -20.94 17.81 -3.42
C GLY A 587 -19.87 17.17 -4.32
N VAL A 588 -19.35 15.99 -3.99
CA VAL A 588 -18.41 15.26 -4.85
C VAL A 588 -19.04 13.92 -5.25
N GLN A 589 -19.29 13.74 -6.55
CA GLN A 589 -19.93 12.54 -7.07
C GLN A 589 -18.92 11.41 -7.29
N PHE A 590 -19.04 10.35 -6.50
CA PHE A 590 -18.32 9.08 -6.69
C PHE A 590 -19.18 8.13 -7.54
N ARG A 591 -18.52 7.29 -8.36
CA ARG A 591 -19.13 6.14 -9.06
C ARG A 591 -18.65 4.85 -8.39
N LYS A 592 -19.49 3.83 -8.36
CA LYS A 592 -19.11 2.49 -7.89
C LYS A 592 -18.35 1.76 -8.99
N ASP A 593 -17.12 1.35 -8.72
CA ASP A 593 -16.34 0.51 -9.63
C ASP A 593 -16.66 -0.98 -9.48
N MET A 594 -16.13 -1.79 -10.40
CA MET A 594 -16.38 -3.23 -10.47
C MET A 594 -15.77 -4.02 -9.30
N ASP A 595 -14.79 -3.45 -8.59
CA ASP A 595 -14.25 -3.99 -7.33
C ASP A 595 -15.13 -3.63 -6.11
N GLY A 596 -16.18 -2.82 -6.31
CA GLY A 596 -17.14 -2.41 -5.30
C GLY A 596 -16.78 -1.15 -4.52
N TYR A 597 -15.71 -0.44 -4.89
CA TYR A 597 -15.30 0.81 -4.25
C TYR A 597 -16.08 1.99 -4.84
N TRP A 598 -16.42 2.96 -3.99
CA TRP A 598 -16.84 4.29 -4.41
C TRP A 598 -15.60 5.07 -4.83
N THR A 599 -15.48 5.34 -6.12
CA THR A 599 -14.28 5.91 -6.74
C THR A 599 -14.59 7.18 -7.55
N ILE A 600 -13.74 8.18 -7.38
CA ILE A 600 -13.41 9.16 -8.43
C ILE A 600 -12.03 8.79 -8.98
N ASP A 601 -11.83 8.93 -10.28
CA ASP A 601 -10.58 8.59 -10.96
C ASP A 601 -10.36 9.52 -12.15
N SER A 602 -9.45 10.49 -12.01
CA SER A 602 -9.21 11.45 -13.09
C SER A 602 -8.23 10.97 -14.18
N ASP A 603 -7.62 9.79 -14.01
CA ASP A 603 -6.78 9.16 -15.05
C ASP A 603 -7.64 8.57 -16.19
N SER A 604 -8.88 8.16 -15.87
CA SER A 604 -9.88 7.71 -16.84
C SER A 604 -10.81 8.81 -17.35
N THR A 605 -11.03 9.89 -16.58
CA THR A 605 -12.20 10.79 -16.76
C THR A 605 -11.89 12.22 -16.34
N ARG A 606 -12.50 13.24 -16.97
CA ARG A 606 -12.37 14.63 -16.53
C ARG A 606 -13.35 14.94 -15.38
N TYR A 607 -12.96 15.74 -14.39
CA TYR A 607 -13.86 16.19 -13.32
C TYR A 607 -13.87 17.71 -13.18
N GLU A 608 -15.07 18.31 -13.15
CA GLU A 608 -15.29 19.77 -13.01
C GLU A 608 -16.47 20.04 -12.07
N ILE A 609 -16.51 21.20 -11.41
CA ILE A 609 -17.66 21.60 -10.58
C ILE A 609 -18.76 22.17 -11.49
N LYS A 610 -19.94 21.56 -11.47
CA LYS A 610 -21.15 22.00 -12.18
C LYS A 610 -22.33 21.98 -11.22
N ASP A 611 -23.10 23.06 -11.19
CA ASP A 611 -24.24 23.26 -10.28
C ASP A 611 -23.95 22.91 -8.81
N ASN A 612 -22.76 23.30 -8.32
CA ASN A 612 -22.25 23.04 -6.97
C ASN A 612 -21.98 21.54 -6.65
N VAL A 613 -21.75 20.72 -7.67
CA VAL A 613 -21.29 19.32 -7.54
C VAL A 613 -20.06 19.09 -8.44
N LEU A 614 -18.97 18.53 -7.91
CA LEU A 614 -17.89 17.97 -8.71
C LEU A 614 -18.40 16.68 -9.37
N VAL A 615 -18.46 16.68 -10.69
CA VAL A 615 -19.01 15.60 -11.52
C VAL A 615 -18.04 15.19 -12.63
N PRO A 616 -18.12 13.96 -13.15
CA PRO A 616 -17.41 13.57 -14.37
C PRO A 616 -17.95 14.34 -15.59
N THR A 617 -17.07 14.71 -16.52
CA THR A 617 -17.38 15.53 -17.69
C THR A 617 -16.65 15.06 -18.96
N GLU A 618 -17.10 15.55 -20.12
CA GLU A 618 -16.36 15.44 -21.38
C GLU A 618 -15.15 16.41 -21.37
N GLY A 619 -14.00 15.94 -21.87
CA GLY A 619 -12.78 16.73 -22.04
C GLY A 619 -11.51 15.91 -21.85
N GLU A 620 -10.36 16.57 -21.70
CA GLU A 620 -9.10 15.91 -21.36
C GLU A 620 -9.12 15.37 -19.92
N ARG A 621 -8.65 14.13 -19.75
CA ARG A 621 -8.75 13.35 -18.51
C ARG A 621 -7.84 13.92 -17.41
N GLN A 622 -8.42 14.80 -16.61
CA GLN A 622 -7.73 15.57 -15.58
C GLN A 622 -8.73 15.93 -14.47
N PHE A 623 -8.24 16.08 -13.25
CA PHE A 623 -8.98 16.76 -12.21
C PHE A 623 -8.93 18.28 -12.51
N ARG A 624 -10.08 18.93 -12.67
CA ARG A 624 -10.17 20.36 -13.05
C ARG A 624 -11.41 21.03 -12.41
N PRO A 625 -11.50 21.11 -11.07
CA PRO A 625 -12.66 21.66 -10.36
C PRO A 625 -13.12 23.04 -10.87
N PHE A 626 -12.19 23.90 -11.30
CA PHE A 626 -12.47 25.25 -11.84
C PHE A 626 -12.18 25.39 -13.36
N GLY A 627 -12.11 24.28 -14.11
CA GLY A 627 -11.67 24.26 -15.51
C GLY A 627 -10.14 24.40 -15.64
N GLU A 628 -9.65 25.06 -16.69
CA GLU A 628 -8.22 25.15 -17.09
C GLU A 628 -7.28 25.90 -16.11
N THR A 629 -7.73 26.10 -14.87
CA THR A 629 -6.91 26.53 -13.73
C THR A 629 -5.92 25.46 -13.31
N ASN A 630 -4.74 25.85 -12.82
CA ASN A 630 -3.67 24.94 -12.46
C ASN A 630 -3.33 24.89 -10.96
N HIS A 631 -3.99 25.72 -10.14
CA HIS A 631 -3.61 25.90 -8.75
C HIS A 631 -4.84 26.04 -7.87
N TYR A 632 -5.15 24.98 -7.14
CA TYR A 632 -6.32 24.92 -6.26
C TYR A 632 -6.09 23.97 -5.09
N ALA A 633 -7.03 23.94 -4.15
CA ALA A 633 -7.11 22.93 -3.10
C ALA A 633 -8.52 22.35 -2.99
N MET A 634 -8.60 21.10 -2.56
CA MET A 634 -9.83 20.43 -2.13
C MET A 634 -9.73 20.05 -0.65
N VAL A 635 -10.78 20.33 0.12
CA VAL A 635 -11.07 19.71 1.41
C VAL A 635 -12.26 18.77 1.21
N LEU A 636 -12.06 17.47 1.35
CA LEU A 636 -13.11 16.47 1.26
C LEU A 636 -13.35 15.81 2.63
N PRO A 637 -14.36 16.26 3.41
CA PRO A 637 -14.74 15.61 4.66
C PRO A 637 -15.63 14.39 4.38
N MET A 638 -15.32 13.26 5.01
CA MET A 638 -16.05 11.99 4.87
C MET A 638 -16.35 11.41 6.26
N THR A 639 -17.63 11.36 6.62
CA THR A 639 -18.11 10.58 7.78
C THR A 639 -18.21 9.10 7.40
N PHE A 640 -17.74 8.21 8.27
CA PHE A 640 -17.76 6.77 8.03
C PHE A 640 -17.81 5.98 9.35
N THR A 641 -18.21 4.71 9.26
CA THR A 641 -18.13 3.75 10.36
C THR A 641 -17.27 2.55 9.95
N VAL A 642 -16.59 1.93 10.91
CA VAL A 642 -15.83 0.68 10.73
C VAL A 642 -16.39 -0.36 11.69
N ASN A 643 -16.69 -1.57 11.22
CA ASN A 643 -17.24 -2.63 12.08
C ASN A 643 -16.13 -3.35 12.87
N SER A 644 -16.52 -4.25 13.78
CA SER A 644 -15.57 -4.95 14.66
C SER A 644 -14.61 -5.94 13.98
N THR A 645 -14.76 -6.19 12.67
CA THR A 645 -13.85 -7.01 11.87
C THR A 645 -12.97 -6.19 10.93
N GLY A 646 -13.26 -4.90 10.73
CA GLY A 646 -12.56 -4.05 9.75
C GLY A 646 -12.83 -4.43 8.30
N LYS A 647 -13.98 -5.05 8.01
CA LYS A 647 -14.31 -5.65 6.70
C LYS A 647 -15.65 -5.16 6.15
N ASP A 648 -15.77 -5.05 4.83
CA ASP A 648 -17.03 -4.72 4.16
C ASP A 648 -18.05 -5.87 4.23
N ASP A 649 -19.27 -5.63 3.75
CA ASP A 649 -20.37 -6.61 3.77
C ASP A 649 -20.08 -7.87 2.90
N ASN A 650 -19.09 -7.83 2.01
CA ASN A 650 -18.62 -8.99 1.23
C ASN A 650 -17.49 -9.76 1.92
N GLY A 651 -16.90 -9.19 2.99
CA GLY A 651 -15.76 -9.75 3.72
C GLY A 651 -14.38 -9.30 3.22
N ASN A 652 -14.31 -8.34 2.29
CA ASN A 652 -13.04 -7.70 1.94
C ASN A 652 -12.62 -6.74 3.05
N ASP A 653 -11.34 -6.37 3.12
CA ASP A 653 -10.89 -5.36 4.08
C ASP A 653 -11.51 -4.00 3.76
N MET A 654 -11.88 -3.22 4.77
CA MET A 654 -12.29 -1.83 4.61
C MET A 654 -11.04 -0.99 4.34
N ILE A 655 -10.96 -0.32 3.19
CA ILE A 655 -9.76 0.36 2.72
C ILE A 655 -10.11 1.75 2.17
N PHE A 656 -9.30 2.75 2.53
CA PHE A 656 -9.18 4.01 1.81
C PHE A 656 -7.97 3.93 0.86
N ARG A 657 -8.13 4.31 -0.42
CA ARG A 657 -7.03 4.48 -1.37
C ARG A 657 -7.03 5.89 -1.97
N PHE A 658 -5.85 6.43 -2.17
CA PHE A 658 -5.54 7.61 -2.96
C PHE A 658 -4.52 7.26 -4.05
N SER A 659 -4.63 7.87 -5.23
CA SER A 659 -3.54 7.97 -6.20
C SER A 659 -3.58 9.35 -6.85
N GLY A 660 -2.44 10.04 -6.96
CA GLY A 660 -2.42 11.39 -7.51
C GLY A 660 -1.13 12.16 -7.28
N ASP A 661 -0.98 13.25 -8.03
CA ASP A 661 0.14 14.18 -8.07
C ASP A 661 -0.06 15.35 -7.09
N ASP A 662 1.03 15.87 -6.53
CA ASP A 662 1.07 16.95 -5.53
C ASP A 662 0.23 16.72 -4.24
N ASP A 663 0.31 17.67 -3.29
CA ASP A 663 0.21 17.33 -1.87
C ASP A 663 -1.13 16.73 -1.43
N VAL A 664 -1.05 15.56 -0.76
CA VAL A 664 -2.20 14.93 -0.11
C VAL A 664 -1.93 14.73 1.37
N TYR A 665 -2.83 15.24 2.19
CA TYR A 665 -2.82 15.07 3.64
C TYR A 665 -4.17 14.50 4.09
N VAL A 666 -4.20 13.22 4.47
CA VAL A 666 -5.42 12.59 5.00
C VAL A 666 -5.38 12.58 6.51
N TYR A 667 -6.44 13.11 7.10
CA TYR A 667 -6.69 13.12 8.52
C TYR A 667 -7.80 12.13 8.89
N VAL A 668 -7.66 11.44 10.02
CA VAL A 668 -8.76 10.72 10.68
C VAL A 668 -8.94 11.31 12.08
N ASP A 669 -10.16 11.74 12.39
CA ASP A 669 -10.55 12.43 13.63
C ASP A 669 -9.66 13.62 13.98
N GLY A 670 -9.16 14.31 12.95
CA GLY A 670 -8.29 15.48 13.08
C GLY A 670 -6.81 15.16 13.33
N LYS A 671 -6.39 13.90 13.27
CA LYS A 671 -4.97 13.49 13.30
C LYS A 671 -4.47 13.15 11.90
N LEU A 672 -3.29 13.64 11.51
CA LEU A 672 -2.66 13.32 10.23
C LEU A 672 -2.25 11.84 10.21
N VAL A 673 -2.77 11.07 9.27
CA VAL A 673 -2.53 9.61 9.15
C VAL A 673 -1.82 9.23 7.85
N LEU A 674 -2.01 10.00 6.77
CA LEU A 674 -1.32 9.82 5.50
C LEU A 674 -0.79 11.18 5.05
N ASP A 675 0.50 11.26 4.77
CA ASP A 675 1.22 12.45 4.30
C ASP A 675 1.96 12.07 3.01
N LEU A 676 1.40 12.53 1.89
CA LEU A 676 2.00 12.55 0.55
C LEU A 676 2.26 14.02 0.18
N GLY A 677 2.93 14.78 1.05
CA GLY A 677 3.34 16.15 0.74
C GLY A 677 4.46 16.21 -0.28
N GLY A 678 4.68 17.39 -0.86
CA GLY A 678 5.73 17.67 -1.85
C GLY A 678 5.16 18.13 -3.19
N ILE A 679 6.04 18.32 -4.17
CA ILE A 679 5.66 18.42 -5.59
C ILE A 679 6.17 17.15 -6.29
N HIS A 680 5.28 16.34 -6.85
CA HIS A 680 5.59 15.03 -7.43
C HIS A 680 4.48 14.49 -8.35
N ASP A 681 4.86 13.64 -9.31
CA ASP A 681 3.94 12.81 -10.11
C ASP A 681 3.09 11.85 -9.26
N ALA A 682 2.17 11.12 -9.90
CA ALA A 682 1.13 10.33 -9.24
C ALA A 682 1.65 9.23 -8.29
N ILE A 683 1.47 9.43 -6.98
CA ILE A 683 1.86 8.49 -5.91
C ILE A 683 0.62 7.89 -5.23
N LYS A 684 0.75 6.62 -4.84
CA LYS A 684 -0.33 5.82 -4.27
C LYS A 684 -0.22 5.79 -2.75
N GLY A 685 -1.31 6.03 -2.06
CA GLY A 685 -1.42 5.96 -0.61
C GLY A 685 -2.64 5.15 -0.19
N GLN A 686 -2.49 4.29 0.81
CA GLN A 686 -3.56 3.40 1.28
C GLN A 686 -3.61 3.36 2.81
N ILE A 687 -4.83 3.27 3.36
CA ILE A 687 -5.10 2.98 4.77
C ILE A 687 -6.01 1.74 4.83
N ASN A 688 -5.54 0.66 5.44
CA ASN A 688 -6.34 -0.55 5.70
C ASN A 688 -6.96 -0.47 7.11
N PHE A 689 -8.28 -0.56 7.23
CA PHE A 689 -9.03 -0.47 8.49
C PHE A 689 -9.30 -1.82 9.17
N GLN A 690 -8.72 -2.93 8.69
CA GLN A 690 -8.60 -4.18 9.45
C GLN A 690 -7.26 -4.23 10.21
N SER A 691 -6.12 -4.09 9.52
CA SER A 691 -4.80 -4.14 10.15
C SER A 691 -4.34 -2.81 10.73
N GLY A 692 -4.88 -1.70 10.22
CA GLY A 692 -4.40 -0.35 10.47
C GLY A 692 -3.24 0.08 9.58
N ASP A 693 -2.77 -0.77 8.65
CA ASP A 693 -1.54 -0.47 7.91
C ASP A 693 -1.70 0.72 6.96
N ILE A 694 -0.68 1.58 6.96
CA ILE A 694 -0.55 2.74 6.08
C ILE A 694 0.56 2.43 5.08
N LEU A 695 0.17 2.24 3.81
CA LEU A 695 1.08 1.92 2.72
C LEU A 695 1.20 3.11 1.78
N ILE A 696 2.44 3.50 1.48
CA ILE A 696 2.76 4.50 0.45
C ILE A 696 3.61 3.80 -0.61
N GLN A 697 3.30 4.01 -1.89
CA GLN A 697 4.00 3.42 -3.03
C GLN A 697 4.10 4.42 -4.18
N GLY A 698 5.32 4.74 -4.59
CA GLY A 698 5.59 5.49 -5.81
C GLY A 698 5.97 4.57 -6.96
N ASP A 699 5.87 5.07 -8.19
CA ASP A 699 6.31 4.35 -9.40
C ASP A 699 7.07 5.29 -10.34
N TYR A 700 8.16 4.79 -10.93
CA TYR A 700 8.86 5.44 -12.03
C TYR A 700 9.62 4.40 -12.87
N ASP A 701 9.18 4.19 -14.11
CA ASP A 701 9.65 3.27 -15.17
C ASP A 701 9.84 1.78 -14.78
N THR A 702 10.66 1.53 -13.77
CA THR A 702 11.10 0.21 -13.29
C THR A 702 11.28 0.16 -11.78
N GLN A 703 11.43 1.32 -11.14
CA GLN A 703 11.63 1.46 -9.71
C GLN A 703 10.29 1.78 -9.08
N MET A 704 9.72 0.77 -8.42
CA MET A 704 8.71 1.02 -7.41
C MET A 704 9.41 1.39 -6.11
N THR A 705 8.86 2.34 -5.38
CA THR A 705 9.30 2.70 -4.03
C THR A 705 8.22 2.37 -3.03
N SER A 706 8.56 2.29 -1.74
CA SER A 706 7.57 2.07 -0.69
C SER A 706 7.90 2.69 0.66
N SER A 707 6.87 2.82 1.50
CA SER A 707 7.02 3.06 2.93
C SER A 707 7.73 1.91 3.64
N VAL A 708 7.56 0.67 3.18
CA VAL A 708 8.05 -0.55 3.87
C VAL A 708 9.58 -0.63 3.94
N ASP A 709 10.28 -0.24 2.87
CA ASP A 709 11.75 -0.12 2.83
C ASP A 709 12.24 1.33 3.01
N GLY A 710 11.32 2.29 3.10
CA GLY A 710 11.59 3.72 3.28
C GLY A 710 12.02 4.46 2.02
N SER A 711 12.15 3.79 0.87
CA SER A 711 12.63 4.37 -0.39
C SER A 711 11.74 5.49 -0.94
N VAL A 712 10.45 5.48 -0.59
CA VAL A 712 9.47 6.49 -1.04
C VAL A 712 9.65 7.86 -0.38
N TYR A 713 10.47 7.97 0.67
CA TYR A 713 10.58 9.21 1.44
C TYR A 713 11.83 10.01 1.08
N LYS A 714 11.64 11.27 0.65
CA LYS A 714 12.73 12.24 0.63
C LYS A 714 13.10 12.73 2.03
N LYS A 715 12.10 12.79 2.91
CA LYS A 715 12.21 13.24 4.30
C LYS A 715 11.23 12.44 5.16
N MET A 716 11.72 11.86 6.25
CA MET A 716 10.90 11.17 7.25
C MET A 716 10.63 12.13 8.42
N ASP A 717 9.41 12.65 8.49
CA ASP A 717 8.91 13.50 9.59
C ASP A 717 7.70 12.85 10.32
N MET A 718 7.23 11.69 9.84
CA MET A 718 6.20 10.85 10.46
C MET A 718 6.67 9.40 10.59
N ASP A 719 7.15 9.02 11.78
CA ASP A 719 7.65 7.66 12.08
C ASP A 719 6.57 6.54 12.10
N CYS A 720 5.32 6.82 11.71
CA CYS A 720 4.18 5.95 12.01
C CYS A 720 3.49 5.39 10.76
N GLN A 721 3.69 4.09 10.51
CA GLN A 721 3.09 3.34 9.40
C GLN A 721 1.78 2.61 9.78
N ASN A 722 1.20 2.87 10.96
CA ASN A 722 -0.07 2.25 11.37
C ASN A 722 -1.05 3.25 12.01
N LEU A 723 -2.27 3.26 11.47
CA LEU A 723 -3.41 4.08 11.87
C LEU A 723 -3.66 4.04 13.38
N TYR A 724 -3.70 2.86 13.98
CA TYR A 724 -4.10 2.71 15.38
C TYR A 724 -3.04 3.24 16.35
N THR A 725 -1.76 3.16 15.97
CA THR A 725 -0.65 3.81 16.69
C THR A 725 -0.77 5.34 16.62
N THR A 726 -1.05 5.91 15.44
CA THR A 726 -1.29 7.36 15.27
C THR A 726 -2.51 7.84 16.07
N LEU A 727 -3.61 7.09 16.00
CA LEU A 727 -4.85 7.40 16.72
C LEU A 727 -4.72 7.16 18.24
N GLY A 728 -3.84 6.26 18.68
CA GLY A 728 -3.67 5.89 20.08
C GLY A 728 -4.78 4.96 20.59
N THR A 729 -5.28 4.09 19.71
CA THR A 729 -6.39 3.15 19.98
C THR A 729 -6.07 1.76 19.37
N THR A 730 -7.08 0.93 19.12
CA THR A 730 -7.01 -0.35 18.39
C THR A 730 -8.30 -0.48 17.55
N LEU A 731 -8.36 -1.41 16.59
CA LEU A 731 -9.60 -1.71 15.85
C LEU A 731 -10.81 -1.87 16.78
N SER A 732 -10.69 -2.62 17.88
CA SER A 732 -11.79 -2.82 18.84
C SER A 732 -12.15 -1.60 19.70
N GLY A 733 -11.30 -0.55 19.69
CA GLY A 733 -11.56 0.77 20.27
C GLY A 733 -11.77 1.88 19.23
N PHE A 734 -12.02 1.49 17.98
CA PHE A 734 -12.39 2.33 16.83
C PHE A 734 -13.66 1.78 16.15
N ALA A 735 -14.01 0.52 16.38
CA ALA A 735 -15.14 -0.11 15.75
C ALA A 735 -16.49 0.37 16.31
N ASN A 736 -17.42 0.63 15.39
CA ASN A 736 -18.83 1.01 15.59
C ASN A 736 -19.08 2.42 16.17
N ASP A 737 -18.04 3.25 16.30
CA ASP A 737 -18.19 4.70 16.49
C ASP A 737 -18.23 5.43 15.13
N GLU A 738 -18.77 6.66 15.12
CA GLU A 738 -18.80 7.54 13.94
C GLU A 738 -17.47 8.31 13.83
N HIS A 739 -16.76 8.14 12.72
CA HIS A 739 -15.44 8.72 12.48
C HIS A 739 -15.43 9.70 11.31
N LYS A 740 -14.49 10.65 11.32
CA LYS A 740 -14.33 11.65 10.27
C LYS A 740 -12.96 11.53 9.60
N LEU A 741 -12.95 10.96 8.40
CA LEU A 741 -11.84 11.09 7.46
C LEU A 741 -11.92 12.48 6.82
N THR A 742 -10.79 13.11 6.52
CA THR A 742 -10.74 14.35 5.74
C THR A 742 -9.51 14.33 4.86
N VAL A 743 -9.72 14.30 3.55
CA VAL A 743 -8.66 14.47 2.55
C VAL A 743 -8.45 15.96 2.33
N ILE A 744 -7.22 16.42 2.49
CA ILE A 744 -6.74 17.70 1.98
C ILE A 744 -5.89 17.38 0.75
N TYR A 745 -6.17 18.05 -0.37
CA TYR A 745 -5.46 17.88 -1.64
C TYR A 745 -5.09 19.27 -2.19
N PHE A 746 -3.89 19.43 -2.74
CA PHE A 746 -3.39 20.68 -3.33
C PHE A 746 -2.76 20.43 -4.69
N GLU A 747 -2.97 21.37 -5.61
CA GLU A 747 -2.29 21.42 -6.91
C GLU A 747 -1.29 22.56 -6.98
N ARG A 748 0.01 22.26 -7.04
CA ARG A 748 1.11 23.25 -7.00
C ARG A 748 2.10 23.13 -8.15
N GLY A 749 2.17 21.99 -8.84
CA GLY A 749 3.15 21.63 -9.87
C GLY A 749 2.77 22.04 -11.29
N LYS A 750 1.46 22.26 -11.56
CA LYS A 750 0.87 22.73 -12.83
C LYS A 750 0.91 21.70 -13.97
N ASN A 751 0.19 22.00 -15.04
CA ASN A 751 0.16 21.32 -16.34
C ASN A 751 -0.79 20.11 -16.39
N LEU A 752 -0.53 19.03 -15.66
CA LEU A 752 -1.47 17.93 -15.49
C LEU A 752 -2.14 18.00 -14.11
N SER A 753 -3.08 17.10 -13.84
CA SER A 753 -3.66 16.90 -12.50
C SER A 753 -4.38 15.55 -12.43
N ASN A 754 -3.93 14.71 -11.50
CA ASN A 754 -4.34 13.35 -11.25
C ASN A 754 -4.89 13.23 -9.82
N CYS A 755 -6.20 13.03 -9.68
CA CYS A 755 -6.84 12.80 -8.40
C CYS A 755 -7.76 11.59 -8.50
N ARG A 756 -7.33 10.47 -7.91
CA ARG A 756 -8.12 9.25 -7.70
C ARG A 756 -8.31 9.02 -6.21
N ILE A 757 -9.56 8.86 -5.78
CA ILE A 757 -9.94 8.55 -4.40
C ILE A 757 -10.92 7.39 -4.45
N SER A 758 -10.62 6.29 -3.77
CA SER A 758 -11.45 5.07 -3.73
C SER A 758 -11.71 4.62 -2.29
N TYR A 759 -12.96 4.23 -1.96
CA TYR A 759 -13.30 3.65 -0.65
C TYR A 759 -14.45 2.62 -0.71
N ASN A 760 -14.34 1.51 0.03
CA ASN A 760 -15.39 0.48 0.14
C ASN A 760 -16.08 0.44 1.53
N PHE A 761 -15.72 1.34 2.46
CA PHE A 761 -16.33 1.35 3.79
C PHE A 761 -17.74 1.96 3.82
N ASN A 762 -18.53 1.54 4.80
CA ASN A 762 -19.87 2.06 5.03
C ASN A 762 -19.81 3.53 5.44
N ARG A 763 -20.49 4.34 4.63
CA ARG A 763 -20.77 5.76 4.88
C ARG A 763 -22.17 5.85 5.47
N ASP A 764 -22.33 6.59 6.57
CA ASP A 764 -23.63 6.82 7.21
C ASP A 764 -24.47 7.86 6.41
N GLU A 765 -24.73 7.54 5.14
CA GLU A 765 -25.73 8.15 4.27
C GLU A 765 -26.77 7.12 3.78
N GLU A 766 -27.08 6.07 4.57
CA GLU A 766 -28.50 5.72 4.68
C GLU A 766 -29.21 6.98 5.21
N PRO A 767 -30.14 7.62 4.48
CA PRO A 767 -30.90 8.72 5.04
C PRO A 767 -31.64 8.19 6.28
N PRO A 768 -31.57 8.90 7.43
CA PRO A 768 -32.01 8.34 8.70
C PRO A 768 -33.48 7.97 8.61
N LYS A 769 -33.77 6.65 8.70
CA LYS A 769 -35.09 6.07 8.46
C LYS A 769 -36.16 6.93 9.12
N THR A 770 -36.99 7.58 8.31
CA THR A 770 -37.88 8.64 8.80
C THR A 770 -39.20 8.07 9.28
N GLY A 771 -39.87 8.82 10.15
CA GLY A 771 -41.31 8.72 10.33
C GLY A 771 -41.93 10.11 10.17
N LYS A 772 -43.27 10.14 10.06
CA LYS A 772 -44.01 11.39 9.81
C LYS A 772 -44.70 11.89 11.07
N LEU A 773 -44.53 13.17 11.35
CA LEU A 773 -45.26 13.93 12.37
C LEU A 773 -46.41 14.69 11.70
N ASN A 774 -47.65 14.37 12.05
CA ASN A 774 -48.83 15.18 11.69
C ASN A 774 -49.17 16.17 12.82
N ILE A 775 -49.21 17.47 12.51
CA ILE A 775 -49.73 18.50 13.40
C ILE A 775 -51.18 18.81 13.02
N ILE A 776 -52.11 18.41 13.88
CA ILE A 776 -53.54 18.73 13.72
C ILE A 776 -53.89 19.96 14.54
N LYS A 777 -54.61 20.91 13.92
CA LYS A 777 -55.09 22.13 14.56
C LYS A 777 -56.60 22.27 14.41
N THR A 778 -57.29 22.50 15.51
CA THR A 778 -58.73 22.84 15.53
C THR A 778 -58.94 24.26 16.04
N LEU A 779 -59.76 25.05 15.34
CA LEU A 779 -60.28 26.34 15.79
C LEU A 779 -61.78 26.22 16.06
N LEU A 780 -62.16 26.18 17.34
CA LEU A 780 -63.55 25.96 17.79
C LEU A 780 -64.48 27.14 17.50
N LYS A 781 -63.94 28.36 17.43
CA LYS A 781 -64.70 29.58 17.15
C LYS A 781 -63.80 30.62 16.49
N PHE A 782 -64.15 30.99 15.27
CA PHE A 782 -63.51 32.03 14.48
C PHE A 782 -64.36 33.32 14.47
N VAL A 783 -63.73 34.48 14.26
CA VAL A 783 -64.40 35.80 14.23
C VAL A 783 -64.00 36.58 12.98
N LYS A 784 -64.80 36.42 11.92
CA LYS A 784 -64.56 36.96 10.56
C LYS A 784 -64.18 38.46 10.47
N PRO A 785 -64.73 39.37 11.30
CA PRO A 785 -64.30 40.78 11.31
C PRO A 785 -62.84 41.03 11.73
N LEU A 786 -62.14 40.05 12.32
CA LEU A 786 -60.74 40.20 12.77
C LEU A 786 -59.70 39.74 11.73
N GLY A 787 -60.12 39.33 10.53
CA GLY A 787 -59.24 38.75 9.52
C GLY A 787 -58.92 37.27 9.79
N LYS A 788 -57.84 36.76 9.18
CA LYS A 788 -57.39 35.38 9.37
C LYS A 788 -56.89 35.16 10.80
N ALA A 789 -57.05 33.93 11.29
CA ALA A 789 -56.48 33.47 12.55
C ALA A 789 -55.24 32.60 12.27
N THR A 790 -54.05 33.13 12.57
CA THR A 790 -52.77 32.43 12.38
C THR A 790 -52.28 31.83 13.69
N PHE A 791 -51.85 30.57 13.66
CA PHE A 791 -51.27 29.82 14.78
C PHE A 791 -49.90 29.30 14.36
N VAL A 792 -48.89 29.35 15.24
CA VAL A 792 -47.50 28.99 14.91
C VAL A 792 -46.98 27.93 15.87
N PHE A 793 -46.28 26.93 15.32
CA PHE A 793 -45.74 25.77 16.02
C PHE A 793 -44.23 25.70 15.85
N GLU A 794 -43.52 25.52 16.95
CA GLU A 794 -42.10 25.15 17.02
C GLU A 794 -42.01 23.62 17.13
N VAL A 795 -41.24 22.99 16.26
CA VAL A 795 -40.94 21.54 16.26
C VAL A 795 -39.45 21.40 16.50
N SER A 796 -39.07 20.75 17.60
CA SER A 796 -37.68 20.64 18.03
C SER A 796 -37.34 19.24 18.52
N TYR A 797 -36.12 18.79 18.21
CA TYR A 797 -35.61 17.47 18.54
C TYR A 797 -34.07 17.48 18.56
N ARG A 798 -33.45 16.42 19.08
CA ARG A 798 -32.00 16.21 19.03
C ARG A 798 -31.69 14.95 18.23
N TYR A 799 -30.77 15.04 17.28
CA TYR A 799 -30.32 13.94 16.41
C TYR A 799 -28.81 14.12 16.13
N ALA A 800 -28.03 13.04 16.04
CA ALA A 800 -26.57 13.08 15.83
C ALA A 800 -25.86 14.19 16.64
N SER A 801 -26.09 14.20 17.97
CA SER A 801 -25.63 15.24 18.92
C SER A 801 -26.03 16.71 18.62
N THR A 802 -26.80 16.99 17.58
CA THR A 802 -27.23 18.32 17.14
C THR A 802 -28.67 18.61 17.56
N ASP A 803 -28.94 19.83 18.02
CA ASP A 803 -30.30 20.29 18.37
C ASP A 803 -30.94 21.01 17.18
N TYR A 804 -32.08 20.50 16.70
CA TYR A 804 -32.84 21.05 15.58
C TYR A 804 -34.09 21.79 16.08
N SER A 805 -34.48 22.88 15.41
CA SER A 805 -35.75 23.57 15.64
C SER A 805 -36.29 24.20 14.34
N TYR A 806 -37.55 23.90 14.02
CA TYR A 806 -38.26 24.34 12.83
C TYR A 806 -39.58 25.02 13.21
N VAL A 807 -40.05 25.94 12.36
CA VAL A 807 -41.25 26.74 12.64
C VAL A 807 -42.28 26.61 11.52
N PHE A 808 -43.48 26.14 11.87
CA PHE A 808 -44.60 25.91 10.96
C PHE A 808 -45.82 26.72 11.39
N SER A 809 -46.82 26.90 10.52
CA SER A 809 -48.03 27.65 10.87
C SER A 809 -49.28 27.18 10.13
N TYR A 810 -50.44 27.44 10.74
CA TYR A 810 -51.75 27.32 10.09
C TYR A 810 -52.46 28.66 10.10
N GLU A 811 -53.12 29.00 8.98
CA GLU A 811 -54.11 30.08 8.91
C GLU A 811 -55.53 29.53 8.78
N PHE A 812 -56.48 30.16 9.47
CA PHE A 812 -57.91 29.88 9.42
C PHE A 812 -58.70 31.13 9.04
N ASP A 813 -59.66 30.96 8.12
CA ASP A 813 -60.64 31.94 7.67
C ASP A 813 -62.10 31.54 8.01
N GLU A 814 -62.27 30.38 8.65
CA GLU A 814 -63.47 29.94 9.37
C GLU A 814 -63.12 29.04 10.58
N ALA A 815 -64.15 28.54 11.29
CA ALA A 815 -63.96 27.59 12.39
C ALA A 815 -63.96 26.15 11.83
N GLY A 816 -62.98 25.33 12.20
CA GLY A 816 -62.79 24.00 11.63
C GLY A 816 -61.53 23.31 12.13
N THR A 817 -61.08 22.27 11.42
CA THR A 817 -59.86 21.52 11.72
C THR A 817 -59.00 21.40 10.46
N LYS A 818 -57.67 21.47 10.63
CA LYS A 818 -56.64 21.21 9.61
C LYS A 818 -55.69 20.12 10.10
N ASN A 819 -55.19 19.29 9.19
CA ASN A 819 -54.50 18.02 9.46
C ASN A 819 -53.54 17.61 8.33
N ASP A 820 -53.12 18.59 7.55
CA ASP A 820 -52.34 18.54 6.31
C ASP A 820 -50.87 18.89 6.53
N LEU A 821 -50.51 19.44 7.69
CA LEU A 821 -49.13 19.69 8.11
C LEU A 821 -48.44 18.39 8.55
N LEU A 822 -47.95 17.65 7.54
CA LEU A 822 -47.07 16.49 7.66
C LEU A 822 -45.60 16.95 7.60
N ILE A 823 -44.77 16.42 8.50
CA ILE A 823 -43.36 16.78 8.65
C ILE A 823 -42.56 15.48 8.80
N ASP A 824 -41.54 15.29 7.98
CA ASP A 824 -40.60 14.18 8.13
C ASP A 824 -39.58 14.45 9.24
N VAL A 825 -39.33 13.43 10.07
CA VAL A 825 -38.36 13.46 11.19
C VAL A 825 -37.63 12.12 11.28
N PRO A 826 -36.38 12.07 11.80
CA PRO A 826 -35.68 10.82 12.05
C PRO A 826 -36.47 9.90 13.01
N ALA A 827 -36.39 8.58 12.81
CA ALA A 827 -36.99 7.62 13.73
C ALA A 827 -36.23 7.48 15.06
N GLY A 828 -36.92 6.95 16.07
CA GLY A 828 -36.37 6.60 17.38
C GLY A 828 -36.13 7.76 18.34
N ILE A 829 -36.39 9.01 17.92
CA ILE A 829 -36.15 10.22 18.74
C ILE A 829 -37.45 10.81 19.29
N GLU A 830 -37.34 11.44 20.47
CA GLU A 830 -38.43 12.23 21.05
C GLU A 830 -38.48 13.63 20.41
N VAL A 831 -39.56 13.90 19.66
CA VAL A 831 -39.85 15.21 19.09
C VAL A 831 -40.75 16.01 20.03
N THR A 832 -40.36 17.26 20.30
CA THR A 832 -41.16 18.22 21.07
C THR A 832 -41.83 19.21 20.12
N VAL A 833 -43.17 19.24 20.13
CA VAL A 833 -43.99 20.19 19.36
C VAL A 833 -44.66 21.17 20.32
N LYS A 834 -44.55 22.46 20.03
CA LYS A 834 -45.02 23.53 20.91
C LYS A 834 -45.71 24.63 20.12
N GLU A 835 -46.93 24.99 20.50
CA GLU A 835 -47.59 26.18 19.99
C GLU A 835 -46.93 27.43 20.60
N VAL A 836 -46.20 28.18 19.77
CA VAL A 836 -45.46 29.38 20.17
C VAL A 836 -46.24 30.68 19.94
N TYR A 837 -47.29 30.63 19.13
CA TYR A 837 -48.22 31.76 18.96
C TYR A 837 -49.65 31.26 18.79
N GLU A 838 -50.52 31.64 19.73
CA GLU A 838 -51.92 31.19 19.81
C GLU A 838 -52.90 32.03 18.98
N GLY A 839 -52.44 33.10 18.30
CA GLY A 839 -53.29 34.07 17.60
C GLY A 839 -53.73 35.26 18.46
N ALA A 840 -53.74 36.47 17.88
CA ALA A 840 -53.87 37.74 18.63
C ALA A 840 -55.14 37.90 19.50
N SER A 841 -56.25 37.24 19.11
CA SER A 841 -57.56 37.26 19.80
C SER A 841 -58.09 35.84 20.08
N TYR A 842 -57.17 34.89 20.17
CA TYR A 842 -57.45 33.48 20.39
C TYR A 842 -56.63 32.96 21.56
N LYS A 843 -57.08 31.85 22.14
CA LYS A 843 -56.37 31.14 23.21
C LYS A 843 -56.44 29.62 23.03
N SER A 844 -55.46 28.91 23.56
CA SER A 844 -55.45 27.46 23.68
C SER A 844 -56.59 26.91 24.57
N VAL A 845 -56.95 25.66 24.29
CA VAL A 845 -57.99 24.85 24.95
C VAL A 845 -57.45 23.41 25.12
N GLY A 846 -56.23 23.31 25.65
CA GLY A 846 -55.47 22.06 25.79
C GLY A 846 -53.98 22.36 26.01
N ASP A 847 -53.14 21.34 25.94
CA ASP A 847 -51.70 21.47 26.14
C ASP A 847 -51.01 22.14 24.94
N THR A 848 -50.31 23.24 25.20
CA THR A 848 -49.53 24.01 24.21
C THR A 848 -48.15 23.41 23.93
N LEU A 849 -47.77 22.32 24.60
CA LEU A 849 -46.56 21.56 24.35
C LEU A 849 -46.88 20.07 24.43
N GLN A 850 -46.50 19.32 23.40
CA GLN A 850 -46.66 17.87 23.30
C GLN A 850 -45.32 17.23 22.92
N LYS A 851 -45.06 16.02 23.42
CA LYS A 851 -43.86 15.23 23.17
C LYS A 851 -44.27 13.88 22.61
N VAL A 852 -43.54 13.38 21.61
CA VAL A 852 -43.86 12.11 20.93
C VAL A 852 -42.58 11.46 20.40
N SER A 853 -42.41 10.16 20.63
CA SER A 853 -41.43 9.36 19.88
C SER A 853 -42.00 9.04 18.51
N VAL A 854 -41.23 9.26 17.45
CA VAL A 854 -41.62 8.90 16.08
C VAL A 854 -40.79 7.70 15.64
N ASP A 855 -41.44 6.70 15.08
CA ASP A 855 -40.81 5.42 14.70
C ASP A 855 -40.76 5.32 13.17
N ALA A 856 -39.87 4.48 12.63
CA ALA A 856 -39.64 4.37 11.19
C ALA A 856 -40.91 3.95 10.43
N ASP A 857 -41.16 4.59 9.29
CA ASP A 857 -42.33 4.43 8.42
C ASP A 857 -43.71 4.71 9.07
N GLU A 858 -43.76 5.04 10.37
CA GLU A 858 -44.99 5.38 11.08
C GLU A 858 -45.36 6.86 10.96
N THR A 859 -46.67 7.14 11.01
CA THR A 859 -47.19 8.50 11.19
C THR A 859 -47.72 8.70 12.61
N LYS A 860 -47.05 9.54 13.40
CA LYS A 860 -47.54 10.00 14.71
C LYS A 860 -48.36 11.29 14.57
N THR A 861 -49.07 11.69 15.62
CA THR A 861 -49.96 12.87 15.57
C THR A 861 -50.02 13.62 16.88
N VAL A 862 -49.85 14.94 16.82
CA VAL A 862 -50.11 15.90 17.92
C VAL A 862 -51.33 16.77 17.60
N LYS A 863 -52.04 17.25 18.62
CA LYS A 863 -53.36 17.91 18.45
C LYS A 863 -53.47 19.17 19.29
N PHE A 864 -53.61 20.32 18.64
CA PHE A 864 -53.78 21.62 19.29
C PHE A 864 -55.17 22.20 19.00
N VAL A 865 -55.81 22.80 20.00
CA VAL A 865 -57.20 23.29 19.91
C VAL A 865 -57.29 24.69 20.49
N ASN A 866 -57.76 25.67 19.70
CA ASN A 866 -57.94 27.06 20.16
C ASN A 866 -59.38 27.52 20.02
N THR A 867 -59.72 28.60 20.75
CA THR A 867 -61.01 29.27 20.66
C THR A 867 -60.85 30.78 20.79
N TYR A 868 -61.81 31.54 20.25
CA TYR A 868 -61.87 32.99 20.42
C TYR A 868 -62.01 33.37 21.90
N ASP A 869 -61.14 34.26 22.38
CA ASP A 869 -61.03 34.57 23.82
C ASP A 869 -61.86 35.77 24.30
N GLY A 870 -62.31 36.64 23.38
CA GLY A 870 -63.06 37.87 23.68
C GLY A 870 -62.35 39.17 23.31
N ARG A 871 -61.03 39.15 23.04
CA ARG A 871 -60.23 40.29 22.58
C ARG A 871 -60.55 40.63 21.12
N THR A 872 -60.29 41.88 20.72
CA THR A 872 -60.49 42.38 19.34
C THR A 872 -59.18 42.87 18.73
N ASN A 873 -58.07 42.22 19.07
CA ASN A 873 -56.76 42.47 18.49
C ASN A 873 -56.74 41.91 17.07
N ILE A 874 -56.56 42.77 16.07
CA ILE A 874 -56.32 42.35 14.69
C ILE A 874 -54.84 41.96 14.59
N GLY A 875 -54.56 40.70 14.28
CA GLY A 875 -53.20 40.23 14.03
C GLY A 875 -52.97 40.08 12.53
N THR A 876 -51.97 40.76 11.98
CA THR A 876 -51.48 40.52 10.63
C THR A 876 -50.39 39.45 10.65
N SER A 877 -50.53 38.42 9.82
CA SER A 877 -49.44 37.49 9.53
C SER A 877 -48.44 38.13 8.56
N MET A 878 -47.15 38.06 8.89
CA MET A 878 -46.08 38.28 7.91
C MET A 878 -45.56 36.90 7.49
N LYS A 879 -45.77 36.51 6.23
CA LYS A 879 -45.10 35.33 5.67
C LYS A 879 -43.65 35.70 5.38
N ASN A 880 -42.77 35.60 6.38
CA ASN A 880 -41.33 35.68 6.16
C ASN A 880 -40.89 34.49 5.29
N VAL A 881 -40.70 34.74 4.00
CA VAL A 881 -40.01 33.80 3.11
C VAL A 881 -38.52 33.97 3.35
N PHE A 882 -37.95 33.12 4.19
CA PHE A 882 -36.51 32.90 4.20
C PHE A 882 -36.17 32.00 3.01
N SER A 883 -35.78 32.60 1.89
CA SER A 883 -35.27 31.86 0.74
C SER A 883 -33.89 31.29 1.04
N ARG A 884 -33.85 30.11 1.67
CA ARG A 884 -32.70 29.20 1.51
C ARG A 884 -32.76 28.74 0.06
N ILE A 885 -31.77 29.12 -0.76
CA ILE A 885 -31.77 28.85 -2.20
C ILE A 885 -31.36 27.39 -2.40
N VAL A 886 -32.32 26.50 -2.21
CA VAL A 886 -32.24 25.04 -2.45
C VAL A 886 -33.58 24.60 -3.05
N ASP A 887 -34.68 24.84 -2.35
CA ASP A 887 -36.00 24.26 -2.68
C ASP A 887 -36.60 24.79 -3.99
N GLN A 888 -36.32 26.05 -4.37
CA GLN A 888 -36.81 26.62 -5.64
C GLN A 888 -36.12 26.04 -6.88
N VAL A 889 -34.99 25.35 -6.73
CA VAL A 889 -34.36 24.59 -7.83
C VAL A 889 -35.14 23.31 -8.06
N VAL A 890 -35.52 22.60 -6.99
CA VAL A 890 -36.20 21.30 -7.07
C VAL A 890 -37.58 21.40 -7.72
N GLU A 891 -38.40 22.40 -7.38
CA GLU A 891 -39.69 22.61 -8.08
C GLU A 891 -39.49 22.95 -9.58
N GLN A 892 -38.52 23.79 -9.93
CA GLN A 892 -38.30 24.19 -11.33
C GLN A 892 -37.73 23.08 -12.21
N PHE A 893 -36.88 22.20 -11.67
CA PHE A 893 -36.43 21.00 -12.39
C PHE A 893 -37.50 19.91 -12.44
N GLY A 894 -38.34 19.78 -11.40
CA GLY A 894 -39.49 18.86 -11.40
C GLY A 894 -40.48 19.17 -12.52
N ASP A 895 -40.96 20.42 -12.60
CA ASP A 895 -41.87 20.89 -13.66
C ASP A 895 -41.26 20.73 -15.07
N LEU A 896 -39.94 20.89 -15.22
CA LEU A 896 -39.23 20.73 -16.48
C LEU A 896 -39.13 19.25 -16.92
N ILE A 897 -38.97 18.33 -15.98
CA ILE A 897 -38.93 16.88 -16.25
C ILE A 897 -40.34 16.36 -16.59
N ASP A 898 -41.36 16.65 -15.78
CA ASP A 898 -42.73 16.17 -16.03
C ASP A 898 -43.29 16.71 -17.36
N SER A 899 -43.06 18.00 -17.67
CA SER A 899 -43.49 18.58 -18.95
C SER A 899 -42.75 18.00 -20.17
N THR A 900 -41.49 17.57 -20.00
CA THR A 900 -40.75 16.86 -21.06
C THR A 900 -41.27 15.43 -21.23
N VAL A 901 -41.57 14.72 -20.14
CA VAL A 901 -42.12 13.35 -20.17
C VAL A 901 -43.53 13.33 -20.80
N GLU A 902 -44.42 14.26 -20.45
CA GLU A 902 -45.74 14.37 -21.12
C GLU A 902 -45.60 14.65 -22.63
N PHE A 903 -44.61 15.46 -23.04
CA PHE A 903 -44.41 15.82 -24.44
C PHE A 903 -43.87 14.64 -25.29
N VAL A 904 -43.06 13.76 -24.69
CA VAL A 904 -42.59 12.53 -25.35
C VAL A 904 -43.71 11.50 -25.45
N PHE A 905 -44.46 11.23 -24.36
CA PHE A 905 -45.46 10.15 -24.35
C PHE A 905 -46.78 10.46 -25.08
N ASN A 906 -47.12 11.73 -25.35
CA ASN A 906 -48.32 12.07 -26.13
C ASN A 906 -48.16 11.95 -27.66
N LYS A 907 -46.94 11.75 -28.19
CA LYS A 907 -46.66 11.89 -29.63
C LYS A 907 -47.27 10.81 -30.53
N ASP A 908 -47.60 9.65 -29.96
CA ASP A 908 -48.12 8.47 -30.70
C ASP A 908 -49.66 8.38 -30.79
N LYS A 909 -50.41 9.42 -30.44
CA LYS A 909 -51.90 9.38 -30.38
C LYS A 909 -52.68 10.43 -31.18
N SER A 910 -52.07 11.04 -32.21
CA SER A 910 -52.79 12.01 -33.07
C SER A 910 -52.41 12.01 -34.56
N PHE A 911 -52.18 10.84 -35.18
CA PHE A 911 -52.14 10.72 -36.64
C PHE A 911 -53.29 9.88 -37.23
N LYS A 912 -54.48 10.48 -37.26
CA LYS A 912 -55.53 10.16 -38.23
C LYS A 912 -56.47 11.33 -38.50
N ASP A 913 -56.85 11.43 -39.77
CA ASP A 913 -57.92 12.21 -40.37
C ASP A 913 -57.76 13.75 -40.55
N THR A 914 -58.42 14.22 -41.62
CA THR A 914 -58.63 15.61 -42.08
C THR A 914 -57.44 16.41 -42.64
N GLU A 915 -57.30 16.24 -43.96
CA GLU A 915 -56.79 17.20 -44.94
C GLU A 915 -57.31 18.65 -44.76
N GLY A 916 -56.49 19.63 -45.15
CA GLY A 916 -56.95 20.70 -46.04
C GLY A 916 -57.18 22.12 -45.48
N GLY A 917 -56.73 23.11 -46.25
CA GLY A 917 -57.15 24.51 -46.12
C GLY A 917 -56.02 25.48 -45.75
N ALA A 918 -55.66 26.38 -46.67
CA ALA A 918 -54.71 27.46 -46.42
C ALA A 918 -55.44 28.78 -46.16
N GLN A 919 -54.87 29.61 -45.27
CA GLN A 919 -54.53 31.00 -45.59
C GLN A 919 -53.47 31.57 -44.65
#